data_AF-A0A667XKT5-F1
#
_entry.id   AF-A0A667XKT5-F1
#
_cell.length_a   1.000
_cell.length_b   1.000
_cell.length_c   1.000
_cell.angle_alpha   90.00
_cell.angle_beta   90.00
_cell.angle_gamma   90.00
#
_symmetry.space_group_name_H-M   'P 1'
#
loop_
_entity.id
_entity.type
_entity.pdbx_description
1 polymer ?
#
loop_
_entity_poly.entity_id
_entity_poly.type
_entity_poly.pdbx_seq_one_letter_code
_entity_poly.pdbx_strand_id
1 'polypeptide(L)'
;CPNECSDQGRCVDGKGRCVNGQCVCDPAFTGPDCSESACPDNCNNRGKCVDGQCVCNPGFTGPDCSAKACPNNCSNRGKCVNGKCVCDVGFAGPDCAGKGCPNNCNNKGRCVKGKCVCRRGFTGPDCSQCEAGMTGPNCDTGESNPPKYTIKTSLYINPHPLMSKIDQQITVQVEGSLTTFTQTGLAAGQEYTVTVTGEIDGRMGAESSTEFITRELFLFIFPLLSEGRVILFFFCFFFSFFLLNHSVISGPTNLEVVKTTTTSTVVQWEQSQGEIDRYRLTVSPNDGVGRSQEITVPSGRDSAQIAQLEAGRLYDIILVAEKGSRSGRDGEGPRDLQASQVTPRTALLTWKPPSTAVGSYRLTYQAEGQEMKVRCEVIVDATATEYKLSRLHPGSRYTVQLQGESGGRYTAAVSTEFTTGSLRFPFPTDCSQELLNGITESGEAEIFLHGQDGTPLPVYCDMETDGGGWTVFQRRKDGSEDFFRKWKEYVKGFGNRSGEFWLGLDAIHNLTAMTRMSLRVDLRAANDSAFAKYSTFEVGRKNYKLTVGGYSGTAGDSMSYHNTRPFSTKDRDLMPFITRCAMSYRGGWWYKNCHEANLNGRYGVDVQHQGIIWTTWKGKEFSIPFAEMKMRPAAFYPPSRG
;
A
#
# COMPACT_ATOMS: atom_id res chain seq x y z
N CYS A 1 11.59 29.25 64.78
CA CYS A 1 10.71 29.56 63.63
C CYS A 1 9.29 29.62 64.17
N PRO A 2 8.31 30.20 63.45
CA PRO A 2 6.90 30.08 63.81
C PRO A 2 6.58 28.61 64.13
N ASN A 3 6.04 28.35 65.33
CA ASN A 3 5.68 27.02 65.84
C ASN A 3 6.71 25.89 65.62
N GLU A 4 8.01 26.19 65.61
CA GLU A 4 9.07 25.22 65.32
C GLU A 4 8.88 24.45 63.98
N CYS A 5 8.25 25.08 62.99
CA CYS A 5 7.85 24.44 61.73
C CYS A 5 6.94 23.22 61.91
N SER A 6 6.21 23.15 63.03
CA SER A 6 5.20 22.14 63.36
C SER A 6 5.69 20.69 63.24
N ASP A 7 6.99 20.46 63.44
CA ASP A 7 7.69 19.18 63.20
C ASP A 7 7.60 18.65 61.76
N GLN A 8 7.21 19.51 60.80
CA GLN A 8 6.91 19.18 59.39
C GLN A 8 7.74 20.00 58.40
N GLY A 9 8.87 20.53 58.87
CA GLY A 9 9.81 21.30 58.06
C GLY A 9 11.11 21.60 58.81
N ARG A 10 12.05 22.25 58.11
CA ARG A 10 13.36 22.60 58.66
C ARG A 10 13.60 24.10 58.57
N CYS A 11 14.12 24.68 59.65
CA CYS A 11 14.61 26.06 59.66
C CYS A 11 15.90 26.17 58.84
N VAL A 12 15.98 27.20 57.99
CA VAL A 12 17.20 27.52 57.22
C VAL A 12 18.22 28.19 58.17
N ASP A 13 19.49 27.83 58.03
CA ASP A 13 20.66 28.25 58.84
C ASP A 13 20.94 27.47 60.13
N GLY A 14 21.37 26.22 59.92
CA GLY A 14 21.73 25.24 60.95
C GLY A 14 22.64 25.76 62.06
N LYS A 15 22.00 26.19 63.15
CA LYS A 15 22.35 25.99 64.57
C LYS A 15 21.15 26.52 65.36
N GLY A 16 20.59 25.70 66.24
CA GLY A 16 19.35 26.01 66.96
C GLY A 16 19.41 27.34 67.72
N ARG A 17 18.99 28.43 67.05
CA ARG A 17 18.27 29.59 67.56
C ARG A 17 17.90 30.47 66.36
N CYS A 18 16.60 30.76 66.25
CA CYS A 18 15.99 31.33 65.05
C CYS A 18 16.45 32.77 64.78
N VAL A 19 17.05 33.02 63.61
CA VAL A 19 17.25 34.37 63.05
C VAL A 19 16.74 34.33 61.61
N ASN A 20 15.85 35.26 61.24
CA ASN A 20 15.07 35.38 59.99
C ASN A 20 13.83 34.48 59.77
N GLY A 21 13.51 33.56 60.70
CA GLY A 21 12.12 33.16 60.94
C GLY A 21 11.34 32.39 59.86
N GLN A 22 11.95 31.89 58.79
CA GLN A 22 11.25 31.15 57.73
C GLN A 22 11.45 29.63 57.81
N CYS A 23 10.34 28.90 57.71
CA CYS A 23 10.33 27.43 57.60
C CYS A 23 10.41 26.98 56.15
N VAL A 24 11.18 25.93 55.89
CA VAL A 24 11.10 25.16 54.64
C VAL A 24 10.34 23.90 54.93
N CYS A 25 9.15 23.75 54.36
CA CYS A 25 8.25 22.65 54.64
C CYS A 25 8.63 21.38 53.90
N ASP A 26 8.35 20.24 54.52
CA ASP A 26 8.43 18.95 53.86
C ASP A 26 7.40 18.85 52.71
N PRO A 27 7.61 18.01 51.69
CA PRO A 27 6.83 18.02 50.44
C PRO A 27 5.31 17.86 50.56
N ALA A 28 4.79 17.50 51.74
CA ALA A 28 3.36 17.34 52.02
C ALA A 28 2.74 18.53 52.77
N PHE A 29 3.53 19.55 53.10
CA PHE A 29 3.12 20.66 53.96
C PHE A 29 3.49 22.02 53.39
N THR A 30 2.75 23.05 53.78
CA THR A 30 2.89 24.43 53.32
C THR A 30 2.50 25.40 54.44
N GLY A 31 2.62 26.70 54.17
CA GLY A 31 2.34 27.75 55.13
C GLY A 31 3.58 28.19 55.92
N PRO A 32 3.47 29.30 56.67
CA PRO A 32 4.60 29.98 57.33
C PRO A 32 5.25 29.16 58.46
N ASP A 33 4.53 28.18 59.00
CA ASP A 33 4.97 27.24 60.04
C ASP A 33 4.78 25.77 59.62
N CYS A 34 4.53 25.49 58.34
CA CYS A 34 4.31 24.16 57.79
C CYS A 34 3.14 23.38 58.40
N SER A 35 2.18 24.05 59.02
CA SER A 35 1.02 23.40 59.63
C SER A 35 -0.09 23.05 58.64
N GLU A 36 -0.03 23.54 57.40
CA GLU A 36 -1.06 23.33 56.38
C GLU A 36 -0.68 22.19 55.43
N SER A 37 -1.59 21.29 55.11
CA SER A 37 -1.34 20.25 54.10
C SER A 37 -1.21 20.87 52.70
N ALA A 38 -0.14 20.54 51.99
CA ALA A 38 0.06 20.98 50.61
C ALA A 38 -0.88 20.22 49.67
N CYS A 39 -1.70 20.94 48.90
CA CYS A 39 -2.52 20.35 47.86
C CYS A 39 -1.84 20.38 46.48
N PRO A 40 -2.13 19.39 45.60
CA PRO A 40 -1.62 19.36 44.24
C PRO A 40 -1.89 20.68 43.50
N ASP A 41 -0.81 21.32 43.03
CA ASP A 41 -0.81 22.61 42.29
C ASP A 41 -1.70 23.70 42.92
N ASN A 42 -1.83 23.69 44.24
CA ASN A 42 -2.74 24.58 44.99
C ASN A 42 -4.18 24.60 44.41
N CYS A 43 -4.64 23.43 43.97
CA CYS A 43 -5.94 23.25 43.31
C CYS A 43 -6.15 24.17 42.10
N ASN A 44 -5.07 24.61 41.43
CA ASN A 44 -5.06 25.58 40.34
C ASN A 44 -5.87 26.86 40.61
N ASN A 45 -6.06 27.24 41.89
CA ASN A 45 -6.97 28.30 42.34
C ASN A 45 -8.45 28.09 41.91
N ARG A 46 -8.84 26.85 41.62
CA ARG A 46 -10.18 26.44 41.14
C ARG A 46 -10.86 25.45 42.08
N GLY A 47 -10.41 25.38 43.32
CA GLY A 47 -10.99 24.56 44.37
C GLY A 47 -10.49 25.01 45.75
N LYS A 48 -10.91 24.29 46.79
CA LYS A 48 -10.44 24.45 48.16
C LYS A 48 -9.58 23.25 48.54
N CYS A 49 -8.42 23.51 49.14
CA CYS A 49 -7.60 22.47 49.72
C CYS A 49 -8.19 22.03 51.06
N VAL A 50 -8.47 20.74 51.21
CA VAL A 50 -8.98 20.13 52.45
C VAL A 50 -8.18 18.84 52.68
N ASP A 51 -7.41 18.79 53.78
CA ASP A 51 -6.58 17.64 54.17
C ASP A 51 -5.68 17.08 53.04
N GLY A 52 -5.05 17.98 52.27
CA GLY A 52 -4.17 17.62 51.15
C GLY A 52 -4.88 17.18 49.88
N GLN A 53 -6.21 17.26 49.82
CA GLN A 53 -7.02 17.00 48.61
C GLN A 53 -7.77 18.24 48.14
N CYS A 54 -7.87 18.39 46.82
CA CYS A 54 -8.61 19.49 46.21
C CYS A 54 -10.10 19.19 46.07
N VAL A 55 -10.92 20.02 46.70
CA VAL A 55 -12.37 20.06 46.49
C VAL A 55 -12.69 21.12 45.44
N CYS A 56 -13.02 20.70 44.22
CA CYS A 56 -13.16 21.61 43.07
C CYS A 56 -14.42 22.47 43.09
N ASN A 57 -14.28 23.69 42.56
CA ASN A 57 -15.41 24.57 42.31
C ASN A 57 -16.33 23.99 41.21
N PRO A 58 -17.63 24.33 41.22
CA PRO A 58 -18.57 23.87 40.19
C PRO A 58 -18.05 24.15 38.77
N GLY A 59 -18.11 23.14 37.90
CA GLY A 59 -17.57 23.21 36.54
C GLY A 59 -16.12 22.78 36.40
N PHE A 60 -15.44 22.40 37.49
CA PHE A 60 -14.09 21.83 37.49
C PHE A 60 -14.05 20.49 38.22
N THR A 61 -13.07 19.66 37.89
CA THR A 61 -12.87 18.30 38.42
C THR A 61 -11.39 17.94 38.35
N GLY A 62 -11.03 16.76 38.86
CA GLY A 62 -9.66 16.26 38.90
C GLY A 62 -8.93 16.56 40.22
N PRO A 63 -7.77 15.93 40.45
CA PRO A 63 -7.05 15.95 41.72
C PRO A 63 -6.48 17.34 42.10
N ASP A 64 -6.34 18.24 41.12
CA ASP A 64 -5.83 19.60 41.24
C ASP A 64 -6.82 20.64 40.68
N CYS A 65 -8.05 20.23 40.34
CA CYS A 65 -9.09 21.09 39.74
C CYS A 65 -8.73 21.78 38.42
N SER A 66 -7.73 21.27 37.70
CA SER A 66 -7.34 21.80 36.39
C SER A 66 -8.38 21.50 35.29
N ALA A 67 -9.07 20.36 35.37
CA ALA A 67 -9.98 19.88 34.34
C ALA A 67 -11.38 20.49 34.45
N LYS A 68 -11.99 20.86 33.32
CA LYS A 68 -13.41 21.27 33.29
C LYS A 68 -14.32 20.04 33.41
N ALA A 69 -15.30 20.11 34.30
CA ALA A 69 -16.31 19.06 34.45
C ALA A 69 -17.23 19.02 33.21
N CYS A 70 -17.53 17.82 32.73
CA CYS A 70 -18.48 17.62 31.64
C CYS A 70 -19.91 17.35 32.13
N PRO A 71 -20.94 17.71 31.34
CA PRO A 71 -22.32 17.37 31.64
C PRO A 71 -22.49 15.87 31.89
N ASN A 72 -23.04 15.50 33.06
CA ASN A 72 -23.28 14.12 33.51
C ASN A 72 -22.10 13.16 33.31
N ASN A 73 -20.86 13.66 33.34
CA ASN A 73 -19.66 12.89 33.04
C ASN A 73 -19.75 12.09 31.71
N CYS A 74 -20.39 12.69 30.70
CA CYS A 74 -20.64 12.06 29.41
C CYS A 74 -21.38 10.72 29.51
N SER A 75 -22.18 10.54 30.57
CA SER A 75 -22.94 9.32 30.87
C SER A 75 -22.08 8.05 30.87
N ASN A 76 -20.76 8.18 31.05
CA ASN A 76 -19.75 7.12 30.87
C ASN A 76 -19.76 6.45 29.48
N ARG A 77 -20.21 7.17 28.43
CA ARG A 77 -20.31 6.69 27.03
C ARG A 77 -19.68 7.68 26.05
N GLY A 78 -18.64 8.34 26.51
CA GLY A 78 -17.89 9.34 25.78
C GLY A 78 -16.75 9.89 26.62
N LYS A 79 -15.86 10.63 25.98
CA LYS A 79 -14.73 11.29 26.61
C LYS A 79 -15.03 12.77 26.85
N CYS A 80 -14.74 13.24 28.06
CA CYS A 80 -14.82 14.66 28.39
C CYS A 80 -13.61 15.40 27.81
N VAL A 81 -13.85 16.33 26.87
CA VAL A 81 -12.81 17.15 26.26
C VAL A 81 -13.17 18.62 26.47
N ASN A 82 -12.40 19.33 27.29
CA ASN A 82 -12.58 20.75 27.60
C ASN A 82 -14.00 21.13 28.09
N GLY A 83 -14.66 20.26 28.86
CA GLY A 83 -16.03 20.49 29.37
C GLY A 83 -17.14 20.15 28.38
N LYS A 84 -16.81 19.54 27.23
CA LYS A 84 -17.76 19.03 26.23
C LYS A 84 -17.58 17.52 26.05
N CYS A 85 -18.67 16.79 25.93
CA CYS A 85 -18.60 15.35 25.70
C CYS A 85 -18.39 15.02 24.22
N VAL A 86 -17.41 14.14 23.97
CA VAL A 86 -17.18 13.47 22.69
C VAL A 86 -17.66 12.04 22.84
N CYS A 87 -18.79 11.72 22.21
CA CYS A 87 -19.47 10.44 22.44
C CYS A 87 -18.81 9.27 21.72
N ASP A 88 -18.87 8.10 22.35
CA ASP A 88 -18.46 6.85 21.73
C ASP A 88 -19.40 6.47 20.57
N VAL A 89 -18.92 5.63 19.66
CA VAL A 89 -19.69 5.21 18.48
C VAL A 89 -21.02 4.59 18.90
N GLY A 90 -22.13 5.14 18.41
CA GLY A 90 -23.49 4.74 18.78
C GLY A 90 -24.14 5.58 19.89
N PHE A 91 -23.46 6.62 20.38
CA PHE A 91 -23.99 7.57 21.37
C PHE A 91 -23.91 9.01 20.85
N ALA A 92 -24.84 9.85 21.29
CA ALA A 92 -24.98 11.22 20.85
C ALA A 92 -25.65 12.10 21.92
N GLY A 93 -25.54 13.41 21.76
CA GLY A 93 -26.07 14.40 22.70
C GLY A 93 -24.98 15.08 23.53
N PRO A 94 -25.33 16.13 24.28
CA PRO A 94 -24.38 16.96 25.02
C PRO A 94 -23.67 16.21 26.15
N ASP A 95 -24.24 15.10 26.61
CA ASP A 95 -23.72 14.21 27.65
C ASP A 95 -23.68 12.73 27.21
N CYS A 96 -23.82 12.45 25.91
CA CYS A 96 -23.81 11.10 25.34
C CYS A 96 -24.87 10.13 25.87
N ALA A 97 -25.93 10.64 26.50
CA ALA A 97 -27.05 9.82 26.95
C ALA A 97 -27.95 9.34 25.79
N GLY A 98 -27.95 10.05 24.68
CA GLY A 98 -28.76 9.73 23.50
C GLY A 98 -28.17 8.57 22.70
N LYS A 99 -29.03 7.69 22.17
CA LYS A 99 -28.60 6.70 21.16
C LYS A 99 -28.26 7.41 19.85
N GLY A 100 -26.98 7.43 19.51
CA GLY A 100 -26.47 7.88 18.22
C GLY A 100 -26.76 6.84 17.14
N CYS A 101 -26.81 7.28 15.88
CA CYS A 101 -27.01 6.37 14.77
C CYS A 101 -25.67 5.84 14.23
N PRO A 102 -25.63 4.59 13.73
CA PRO A 102 -24.44 4.03 13.09
C PRO A 102 -23.86 4.99 12.03
N ASN A 103 -22.55 5.27 12.10
CA ASN A 103 -21.81 6.16 11.20
C ASN A 103 -22.46 7.52 10.91
N ASN A 104 -23.28 8.05 11.84
CA ASN A 104 -24.10 9.24 11.63
C ASN A 104 -24.91 9.21 10.32
N CYS A 105 -25.39 8.02 9.94
CA CYS A 105 -26.09 7.76 8.69
C CYS A 105 -25.30 8.18 7.44
N ASN A 106 -23.96 8.18 7.52
CA ASN A 106 -23.01 8.64 6.49
C ASN A 106 -23.34 10.03 5.91
N ASN A 107 -24.06 10.87 6.67
CA ASN A 107 -24.66 12.12 6.20
C ASN A 107 -25.66 11.98 5.02
N LYS A 108 -26.07 10.74 4.68
CA LYS A 108 -27.03 10.39 3.64
C LYS A 108 -28.43 10.05 4.20
N GLY A 109 -28.65 10.29 5.51
CA GLY A 109 -29.92 10.05 6.19
C GLY A 109 -30.14 10.96 7.39
N ARG A 110 -31.30 10.82 8.04
CA ARG A 110 -31.62 11.47 9.32
C ARG A 110 -31.63 10.43 10.43
N CYS A 111 -30.93 10.71 11.52
CA CYS A 111 -30.94 9.86 12.71
C CYS A 111 -32.24 10.03 13.50
N VAL A 112 -32.99 8.95 13.70
CA VAL A 112 -34.23 8.95 14.49
C VAL A 112 -34.17 7.82 15.51
N LYS A 113 -34.08 8.17 16.80
CA LYS A 113 -34.03 7.21 17.93
C LYS A 113 -32.95 6.12 17.79
N GLY A 114 -31.77 6.47 17.27
CA GLY A 114 -30.64 5.54 17.07
C GLY A 114 -30.72 4.67 15.82
N LYS A 115 -31.72 4.87 14.95
CA LYS A 115 -31.82 4.23 13.63
C LYS A 115 -31.76 5.27 12.52
N CYS A 116 -31.04 4.95 11.45
CA CYS A 116 -30.97 5.81 10.28
C CYS A 116 -32.24 5.71 9.44
N VAL A 117 -32.81 6.87 9.12
CA VAL A 117 -33.85 7.02 8.10
C VAL A 117 -33.19 7.63 6.88
N CYS A 118 -32.95 6.83 5.85
CA CYS A 118 -32.15 7.23 4.70
C CYS A 118 -32.89 8.20 3.77
N ARG A 119 -32.12 9.07 3.09
CA ARG A 119 -32.65 9.89 2.00
C ARG A 119 -32.95 8.99 0.79
N ARG A 120 -33.87 9.43 -0.07
CA ARG A 120 -34.31 8.69 -1.27
C ARG A 120 -33.09 8.24 -2.09
N GLY A 121 -33.10 6.98 -2.52
CA GLY A 121 -31.98 6.37 -3.24
C GLY A 121 -30.92 5.74 -2.35
N PHE A 122 -30.95 5.95 -1.02
CA PHE A 122 -30.03 5.31 -0.07
C PHE A 122 -30.75 4.32 0.84
N THR A 123 -30.07 3.24 1.20
CA THR A 123 -30.57 2.16 2.06
C THR A 123 -29.47 1.63 2.99
N GLY A 124 -29.80 0.64 3.81
CA GLY A 124 -28.91 0.02 4.78
C GLY A 124 -28.98 0.65 6.18
N PRO A 125 -28.33 0.02 7.18
CA PRO A 125 -28.43 0.41 8.58
C PRO A 125 -27.82 1.79 8.90
N ASP A 126 -26.94 2.28 8.03
CA ASP A 126 -26.26 3.58 8.13
C ASP A 126 -26.33 4.42 6.83
N CYS A 127 -27.22 4.07 5.88
CA CYS A 127 -27.41 4.77 4.60
C CYS A 127 -26.18 4.82 3.68
N SER A 128 -25.26 3.87 3.81
CA SER A 128 -24.09 3.74 2.94
C SER A 128 -24.39 3.09 1.58
N GLN A 129 -25.54 2.45 1.42
CA GLN A 129 -25.86 1.64 0.24
C GLN A 129 -26.86 2.36 -0.66
N CYS A 130 -26.84 2.12 -1.97
CA CYS A 130 -27.91 2.58 -2.86
C CYS A 130 -29.14 1.65 -2.79
N GLU A 131 -30.32 2.23 -2.87
CA GLU A 131 -31.59 1.51 -3.04
C GLU A 131 -31.58 0.78 -4.39
N ALA A 132 -32.17 -0.42 -4.46
CA ALA A 132 -32.06 -1.29 -5.64
C ALA A 132 -32.60 -0.58 -6.90
N GLY A 133 -31.80 -0.57 -7.97
CA GLY A 133 -32.09 0.14 -9.22
C GLY A 133 -31.61 1.60 -9.26
N MET A 134 -30.97 2.10 -8.21
CA MET A 134 -30.32 3.41 -8.17
C MET A 134 -28.80 3.25 -8.25
N THR A 135 -28.15 3.97 -9.16
CA THR A 135 -26.70 3.95 -9.36
C THR A 135 -26.10 5.37 -9.36
N GLY A 136 -24.78 5.48 -9.34
CA GLY A 136 -24.04 6.75 -9.27
C GLY A 136 -23.61 7.15 -7.86
N PRO A 137 -22.67 8.12 -7.72
CA PRO A 137 -22.05 8.50 -6.45
C PRO A 137 -23.03 9.11 -5.42
N ASN A 138 -24.24 9.48 -5.84
CA ASN A 138 -25.31 9.96 -4.97
C ASN A 138 -26.61 9.12 -5.06
N CYS A 139 -26.57 7.93 -5.69
CA CYS A 139 -27.71 7.03 -5.84
C CYS A 139 -28.97 7.73 -6.41
N ASP A 140 -28.78 8.65 -7.35
CA ASP A 140 -29.79 9.50 -7.97
C ASP A 140 -30.12 9.11 -9.42
N THR A 141 -29.38 8.13 -9.96
CA THR A 141 -29.59 7.60 -11.31
C THR A 141 -30.47 6.36 -11.24
N GLY A 142 -31.77 6.50 -11.49
CA GLY A 142 -32.73 5.39 -11.46
C GLY A 142 -32.84 4.67 -12.81
N GLU A 143 -32.65 3.35 -12.82
CA GLU A 143 -33.08 2.48 -13.91
C GLU A 143 -34.59 2.23 -13.81
N SER A 144 -35.33 2.57 -14.86
CA SER A 144 -36.76 2.33 -14.95
C SER A 144 -37.06 0.83 -15.16
N ASN A 145 -37.67 0.22 -14.14
CA ASN A 145 -38.35 -1.09 -14.08
C ASN A 145 -37.50 -2.37 -14.26
N PRO A 146 -37.39 -3.23 -13.24
CA PRO A 146 -37.04 -4.64 -13.45
C PRO A 146 -38.31 -5.47 -13.74
N PRO A 147 -38.33 -6.30 -14.80
CA PRO A 147 -39.28 -7.40 -14.85
C PRO A 147 -38.85 -8.50 -13.86
N LYS A 148 -39.84 -9.10 -13.21
CA LYS A 148 -39.69 -10.27 -12.32
C LYS A 148 -39.15 -11.47 -13.11
N TYR A 149 -37.85 -11.72 -13.03
CA TYR A 149 -37.28 -13.02 -13.39
C TYR A 149 -36.34 -13.47 -12.27
N THR A 150 -36.45 -14.73 -11.86
CA THR A 150 -35.52 -15.34 -10.90
C THR A 150 -34.43 -16.01 -11.71
N ILE A 151 -33.27 -15.37 -11.83
CA ILE A 151 -32.10 -15.94 -12.52
C ILE A 151 -31.38 -16.86 -11.55
N LYS A 152 -31.28 -18.16 -11.89
CA LYS A 152 -30.47 -19.13 -11.15
C LYS A 152 -29.19 -19.37 -11.93
N THR A 153 -28.04 -19.17 -11.30
CA THR A 153 -26.75 -19.43 -11.95
C THR A 153 -26.10 -20.64 -11.32
N SER A 154 -25.77 -21.64 -12.15
CA SER A 154 -25.07 -22.86 -11.72
C SER A 154 -23.61 -22.75 -12.10
N LEU A 155 -22.72 -22.96 -11.13
CA LEU A 155 -21.27 -23.05 -11.30
C LEU A 155 -20.84 -24.50 -11.19
N TYR A 156 -20.16 -25.04 -12.20
CA TYR A 156 -19.54 -26.35 -12.17
C TYR A 156 -18.02 -26.21 -12.22
N ILE A 157 -17.29 -26.87 -11.30
CA ILE A 157 -15.82 -26.90 -11.31
C ILE A 157 -15.37 -28.35 -11.43
N ASN A 158 -14.68 -28.67 -12.52
CA ASN A 158 -14.21 -30.02 -12.83
C ASN A 158 -12.67 -30.05 -12.91
N PRO A 159 -11.98 -31.01 -12.26
CA PRO A 159 -10.55 -31.22 -12.46
C PRO A 159 -10.27 -31.95 -13.79
N HIS A 160 -9.23 -31.55 -14.51
CA HIS A 160 -8.78 -32.22 -15.73
C HIS A 160 -8.17 -33.62 -15.43
N PRO A 161 -8.44 -34.67 -16.23
CA PRO A 161 -8.09 -36.04 -15.87
C PRO A 161 -6.59 -36.34 -16.06
N LEU A 162 -5.84 -36.33 -14.95
CA LEU A 162 -4.59 -37.09 -14.79
C LEU A 162 -4.91 -38.31 -13.91
N MET A 163 -4.94 -39.48 -14.55
CA MET A 163 -5.01 -40.84 -13.98
C MET A 163 -5.43 -40.97 -12.49
N SER A 164 -6.71 -41.32 -12.29
CA SER A 164 -7.25 -42.13 -11.19
C SER A 164 -7.42 -41.50 -9.78
N LYS A 165 -8.72 -41.25 -9.46
CA LYS A 165 -9.40 -41.12 -8.15
C LYS A 165 -9.46 -39.72 -7.49
N ILE A 166 -10.41 -38.90 -7.95
CA ILE A 166 -11.72 -38.61 -7.33
C ILE A 166 -12.40 -37.56 -8.24
N ASP A 167 -13.54 -37.89 -8.85
CA ASP A 167 -14.39 -36.92 -9.55
C ASP A 167 -15.05 -36.00 -8.52
N GLN A 168 -14.37 -34.94 -8.11
CA GLN A 168 -14.95 -33.86 -7.32
C GLN A 168 -15.46 -32.79 -8.28
N GLN A 169 -16.66 -33.01 -8.83
CA GLN A 169 -17.43 -31.94 -9.45
C GLN A 169 -18.03 -31.08 -8.33
N ILE A 170 -17.58 -29.83 -8.23
CA ILE A 170 -18.13 -28.87 -7.26
C ILE A 170 -19.23 -28.08 -7.96
N THR A 171 -20.47 -28.22 -7.50
CA THR A 171 -21.62 -27.47 -8.01
C THR A 171 -22.07 -26.42 -7.00
N VAL A 172 -22.10 -25.14 -7.41
CA VAL A 172 -22.56 -24.04 -6.57
C VAL A 172 -23.67 -23.27 -7.27
N GLN A 173 -24.81 -23.07 -6.58
CA GLN A 173 -25.88 -22.19 -7.04
C GLN A 173 -25.62 -20.77 -6.52
N VAL A 174 -25.54 -19.80 -7.43
CA VAL A 174 -25.31 -18.39 -7.11
C VAL A 174 -26.44 -17.52 -7.68
N GLU A 175 -26.67 -16.37 -7.04
CA GLU A 175 -27.67 -15.40 -7.48
C GLU A 175 -27.25 -14.77 -8.81
N GLY A 176 -28.15 -14.69 -9.79
CA GLY A 176 -27.79 -14.33 -11.17
C GLY A 176 -27.29 -12.89 -11.40
N SER A 177 -27.29 -12.03 -10.37
CA SER A 177 -26.71 -10.68 -10.40
C SER A 177 -25.24 -10.63 -9.99
N LEU A 178 -24.67 -11.71 -9.46
CA LEU A 178 -23.27 -11.77 -9.03
C LEU A 178 -22.33 -11.77 -10.24
N THR A 179 -21.47 -10.76 -10.32
CA THR A 179 -20.39 -10.67 -11.32
C THR A 179 -19.07 -11.28 -10.84
N THR A 180 -18.96 -11.60 -9.55
CA THR A 180 -17.76 -12.20 -8.94
C THR A 180 -18.10 -13.26 -7.90
N PHE A 181 -17.39 -14.39 -7.92
CA PHE A 181 -17.53 -15.49 -6.96
C PHE A 181 -16.14 -16.01 -6.55
N THR A 182 -15.94 -16.37 -5.28
CA THR A 182 -14.64 -16.86 -4.75
C THR A 182 -14.74 -18.30 -4.30
N GLN A 183 -14.01 -19.21 -4.96
CA GLN A 183 -13.89 -20.62 -4.57
C GLN A 183 -12.63 -20.86 -3.73
N THR A 184 -12.77 -21.56 -2.62
CA THR A 184 -11.64 -21.99 -1.76
C THR A 184 -11.53 -23.51 -1.71
N GLY A 185 -10.34 -24.04 -1.44
CA GLY A 185 -10.13 -25.48 -1.22
C GLY A 185 -9.80 -26.31 -2.47
N LEU A 186 -9.35 -25.67 -3.54
CA LEU A 186 -8.86 -26.35 -4.75
C LEU A 186 -7.42 -26.84 -4.53
N ALA A 187 -7.11 -28.04 -5.01
CA ALA A 187 -5.77 -28.62 -4.94
C ALA A 187 -4.81 -27.81 -5.82
N ALA A 188 -3.59 -27.55 -5.35
CA ALA A 188 -2.58 -26.79 -6.09
C ALA A 188 -1.99 -27.64 -7.24
N GLY A 189 -1.53 -26.98 -8.30
CA GLY A 189 -0.91 -27.64 -9.46
C GLY A 189 -1.91 -28.31 -10.41
N GLN A 190 -3.20 -28.28 -10.06
CA GLN A 190 -4.26 -28.92 -10.81
C GLN A 190 -4.96 -27.91 -11.72
N GLU A 191 -5.23 -28.36 -12.94
CA GLU A 191 -6.05 -27.66 -13.92
C GLU A 191 -7.53 -27.90 -13.65
N TYR A 192 -8.29 -26.81 -13.62
CA TYR A 192 -9.71 -26.80 -13.38
C TYR A 192 -10.43 -26.10 -14.53
N THR A 193 -11.53 -26.69 -14.98
CA THR A 193 -12.49 -26.05 -15.88
C THR A 193 -13.65 -25.53 -15.03
N VAL A 194 -13.93 -24.24 -15.15
CA VAL A 194 -15.11 -23.60 -14.56
C VAL A 194 -16.13 -23.41 -15.64
N THR A 195 -17.35 -23.89 -15.44
CA THR A 195 -18.47 -23.65 -16.34
C THR A 195 -19.58 -22.91 -15.60
N VAL A 196 -20.02 -21.79 -16.17
CA VAL A 196 -21.13 -20.98 -15.68
C VAL A 196 -22.30 -21.11 -16.63
N THR A 197 -23.46 -21.48 -16.10
CA THR A 197 -24.70 -21.56 -16.88
C THR A 197 -25.79 -20.76 -16.17
N GLY A 198 -26.39 -19.81 -16.87
CA GLY A 198 -27.55 -19.06 -16.37
C GLY A 198 -28.84 -19.76 -16.76
N GLU A 199 -29.78 -19.92 -15.83
CA GLU A 199 -31.11 -20.47 -16.06
C GLU A 199 -32.16 -19.37 -15.82
N ILE A 200 -33.04 -19.15 -16.79
CA ILE A 200 -34.20 -18.26 -16.69
C ILE A 200 -35.45 -19.08 -16.97
N ASP A 201 -36.33 -19.21 -15.96
CA ASP A 201 -37.61 -19.94 -16.05
C ASP A 201 -37.50 -21.35 -16.67
N GLY A 202 -36.51 -22.14 -16.25
CA GLY A 202 -36.27 -23.50 -16.73
C GLY A 202 -35.57 -23.59 -18.10
N ARG A 203 -35.22 -22.45 -18.71
CA ARG A 203 -34.42 -22.41 -19.96
C ARG A 203 -32.97 -22.06 -19.63
N MET A 204 -32.07 -22.97 -19.98
CA MET A 204 -30.62 -22.73 -19.81
C MET A 204 -30.11 -21.83 -20.94
N GLY A 205 -29.35 -20.80 -20.56
CA GLY A 205 -28.59 -19.93 -21.44
C GLY A 205 -27.29 -20.59 -21.91
N ALA A 206 -26.52 -19.86 -22.72
CA ALA A 206 -25.23 -20.33 -23.22
C ALA A 206 -24.25 -20.56 -22.05
N GLU A 207 -23.55 -21.69 -22.10
CA GLU A 207 -22.50 -22.01 -21.12
C GLU A 207 -21.27 -21.16 -21.40
N SER A 208 -20.71 -20.56 -20.36
CA SER A 208 -19.45 -19.85 -20.43
C SER A 208 -18.44 -20.60 -19.58
N SER A 209 -17.41 -21.15 -20.21
CA SER A 209 -16.35 -21.87 -19.52
C SER A 209 -15.02 -21.15 -19.61
N THR A 210 -14.21 -21.30 -18.57
CA THR A 210 -12.81 -20.89 -18.54
C THR A 210 -11.99 -21.91 -17.78
N GLU A 211 -10.75 -22.09 -18.19
CA GLU A 211 -9.81 -22.98 -17.53
C GLU A 211 -8.81 -22.17 -16.72
N PHE A 212 -8.39 -22.71 -15.59
CA PHE A 212 -7.30 -22.15 -14.82
C PHE A 212 -6.51 -23.24 -14.10
N ILE A 213 -5.21 -23.01 -13.98
CA ILE A 213 -4.32 -23.87 -13.21
C ILE A 213 -4.07 -23.20 -11.87
N THR A 214 -4.38 -23.91 -10.79
CA THR A 214 -3.95 -23.51 -9.45
C THR A 214 -2.43 -23.59 -9.38
N ARG A 215 -1.76 -22.50 -8.99
CA ARG A 215 -0.28 -22.49 -9.01
C ARG A 215 0.28 -23.39 -7.92
N GLU A 216 1.04 -24.41 -8.30
CA GLU A 216 1.94 -25.12 -7.37
C GLU A 216 3.21 -24.30 -7.12
N LEU A 217 3.59 -24.20 -5.85
CA LEU A 217 4.89 -23.66 -5.43
C LEU A 217 5.91 -24.79 -5.46
N PHE A 218 6.49 -25.07 -6.64
CA PHE A 218 7.66 -25.96 -6.70
C PHE A 218 8.90 -25.25 -6.14
N LEU A 219 9.37 -25.76 -5.00
CA LEU A 219 10.71 -25.60 -4.47
C LEU A 219 11.66 -26.42 -5.36
N PHE A 220 12.51 -25.78 -6.17
CA PHE A 220 13.74 -26.42 -6.64
C PHE A 220 14.88 -26.11 -5.67
N ILE A 221 15.32 -27.16 -4.96
CA ILE A 221 16.65 -27.29 -4.40
C ILE A 221 17.48 -28.04 -5.45
N PHE A 222 18.48 -27.40 -6.05
CA PHE A 222 19.67 -28.09 -6.61
C PHE A 222 20.94 -27.28 -6.28
N PRO A 223 22.09 -27.95 -6.07
CA PRO A 223 23.29 -27.34 -5.49
C PRO A 223 24.26 -26.78 -6.56
N LEU A 224 24.86 -25.62 -6.23
CA LEU A 224 26.23 -25.13 -6.57
C LEU A 224 26.77 -25.25 -8.02
N LEU A 225 26.89 -24.11 -8.74
CA LEU A 225 28.13 -23.35 -9.03
C LEU A 225 27.98 -22.42 -10.27
N SER A 226 28.59 -21.23 -10.13
CA SER A 226 29.02 -20.21 -11.12
C SER A 226 28.04 -19.70 -12.19
N GLU A 227 27.83 -18.37 -12.16
CA GLU A 227 27.44 -17.46 -13.25
C GLU A 227 26.09 -17.76 -13.93
N GLY A 228 25.08 -16.89 -13.99
CA GLY A 228 24.95 -15.46 -13.82
C GLY A 228 23.76 -15.05 -14.71
N ARG A 229 22.81 -14.30 -14.13
CA ARG A 229 21.67 -13.59 -14.76
C ARG A 229 20.39 -14.41 -15.06
N VAL A 230 19.44 -14.29 -14.14
CA VAL A 230 18.00 -14.50 -14.36
C VAL A 230 17.37 -13.11 -14.62
N ILE A 231 16.84 -12.90 -15.82
CA ILE A 231 16.05 -11.71 -16.19
C ILE A 231 14.58 -12.10 -16.12
N LEU A 232 13.81 -11.44 -15.25
CA LEU A 232 12.35 -11.57 -15.19
C LEU A 232 11.71 -10.19 -14.99
N PHE A 233 10.73 -9.95 -15.85
CA PHE A 233 10.06 -8.70 -16.20
C PHE A 233 9.18 -8.11 -15.08
N PHE A 234 9.09 -6.78 -15.03
CA PHE A 234 8.02 -6.08 -14.31
C PHE A 234 7.03 -5.45 -15.28
N PHE A 235 5.77 -5.88 -15.14
CA PHE A 235 4.57 -5.29 -15.71
C PHE A 235 4.33 -3.88 -15.13
N CYS A 236 4.05 -2.92 -16.01
CA CYS A 236 3.35 -1.70 -15.62
C CYS A 236 1.86 -2.01 -15.48
N PHE A 237 1.37 -2.05 -14.24
CA PHE A 237 -0.07 -1.97 -13.97
C PHE A 237 -0.46 -0.50 -13.76
N PHE A 238 -1.29 0.04 -14.65
CA PHE A 238 -2.26 1.06 -14.29
C PHE A 238 -3.63 0.54 -14.70
N PHE A 239 -4.49 0.33 -13.71
CA PHE A 239 -5.92 0.16 -13.92
C PHE A 239 -6.49 1.50 -14.35
N SER A 240 -6.96 1.58 -15.59
CA SER A 240 -7.96 2.57 -16.00
C SER A 240 -9.06 1.78 -16.69
N PHE A 241 -10.19 1.62 -16.01
CA PHE A 241 -11.40 1.06 -16.61
C PHE A 241 -12.10 2.21 -17.35
N PHE A 242 -11.98 2.23 -18.67
CA PHE A 242 -13.00 2.83 -19.53
C PHE A 242 -13.70 1.71 -20.27
N LEU A 243 -14.99 1.56 -19.99
CA LEU A 243 -15.92 0.87 -20.87
C LEU A 243 -15.99 1.66 -22.18
N LEU A 244 -15.40 1.13 -23.25
CA LEU A 244 -15.76 1.52 -24.60
C LEU A 244 -16.17 0.26 -25.37
N ASN A 245 -17.46 0.21 -25.63
CA ASN A 245 -18.11 -0.72 -26.52
C ASN A 245 -17.64 -0.37 -27.95
N HIS A 246 -16.66 -1.08 -28.52
CA HIS A 246 -16.44 -1.09 -29.97
C HIS A 246 -15.72 -2.35 -30.45
N SER A 247 -16.19 -2.83 -31.59
CA SER A 247 -15.93 -4.06 -32.34
C SER A 247 -14.46 -4.49 -32.42
N VAL A 248 -14.09 -5.58 -31.73
CA VAL A 248 -12.74 -6.17 -31.77
C VAL A 248 -12.67 -7.21 -32.89
N ILE A 249 -11.69 -7.10 -33.79
CA ILE A 249 -11.28 -8.22 -34.66
C ILE A 249 -10.78 -9.32 -33.73
N SER A 250 -11.41 -10.49 -33.72
CA SER A 250 -10.93 -11.59 -32.90
C SER A 250 -9.64 -12.15 -33.51
N GLY A 251 -8.61 -12.37 -32.69
CA GLY A 251 -7.42 -13.10 -33.13
C GLY A 251 -7.76 -14.52 -33.61
N PRO A 252 -6.85 -15.19 -34.34
CA PRO A 252 -7.05 -16.59 -34.72
C PRO A 252 -7.11 -17.45 -33.46
N THR A 253 -8.02 -18.42 -33.43
CA THR A 253 -8.24 -19.34 -32.31
C THR A 253 -7.78 -20.75 -32.66
N ASN A 254 -7.63 -21.62 -31.66
CA ASN A 254 -7.34 -23.05 -31.85
C ASN A 254 -6.12 -23.35 -32.74
N LEU A 255 -4.99 -22.66 -32.50
CA LEU A 255 -3.72 -22.97 -33.15
C LEU A 255 -3.18 -24.32 -32.64
N GLU A 256 -3.08 -25.30 -33.53
CA GLU A 256 -2.64 -26.65 -33.22
C GLU A 256 -1.57 -27.15 -34.19
N VAL A 257 -0.70 -28.02 -33.68
CA VAL A 257 0.27 -28.75 -34.49
C VAL A 257 -0.39 -30.03 -34.99
N VAL A 258 -0.67 -30.12 -36.29
CA VAL A 258 -1.43 -31.23 -36.87
C VAL A 258 -0.55 -32.32 -37.48
N LYS A 259 0.69 -32.00 -37.87
CA LYS A 259 1.67 -32.98 -38.39
C LYS A 259 3.10 -32.59 -38.02
N THR A 260 3.93 -33.56 -37.66
CA THR A 260 5.36 -33.35 -37.33
C THR A 260 6.24 -34.36 -38.05
N THR A 261 7.39 -33.90 -38.52
CA THR A 261 8.53 -34.71 -38.97
C THR A 261 9.75 -34.37 -38.10
N THR A 262 10.91 -34.98 -38.38
CA THR A 262 12.16 -34.67 -37.69
C THR A 262 12.68 -33.25 -37.93
N THR A 263 12.23 -32.57 -39.00
CA THR A 263 12.75 -31.24 -39.41
C THR A 263 11.68 -30.26 -39.85
N SER A 264 10.40 -30.60 -39.70
CA SER A 264 9.29 -29.75 -40.12
C SER A 264 8.01 -30.06 -39.34
N THR A 265 7.11 -29.10 -39.27
CA THR A 265 5.77 -29.30 -38.71
C THR A 265 4.72 -28.52 -39.50
N VAL A 266 3.46 -28.97 -39.49
CA VAL A 266 2.32 -28.25 -40.04
C VAL A 266 1.45 -27.80 -38.90
N VAL A 267 1.15 -26.51 -38.89
CA VAL A 267 0.23 -25.89 -37.93
C VAL A 267 -1.08 -25.51 -38.63
N GLN A 268 -2.18 -25.65 -37.92
CA GLN A 268 -3.53 -25.29 -38.36
C GLN A 268 -4.22 -24.47 -37.29
N TRP A 269 -5.09 -23.54 -37.67
CA TRP A 269 -5.82 -22.66 -36.76
C TRP A 269 -7.20 -22.33 -37.31
N GLU A 270 -8.07 -21.81 -36.46
CA GLU A 270 -9.35 -21.24 -36.87
C GLU A 270 -9.18 -19.78 -37.32
N GLN A 271 -9.84 -19.43 -38.42
CA GLN A 271 -9.74 -18.10 -39.01
C GLN A 271 -10.35 -17.02 -38.10
N SER A 272 -9.70 -15.86 -38.06
CA SER A 272 -10.15 -14.68 -37.32
C SER A 272 -11.55 -14.21 -37.73
N GLN A 273 -12.37 -13.77 -36.75
CA GLN A 273 -13.64 -13.09 -37.03
C GLN A 273 -13.34 -11.61 -37.34
N GLY A 274 -13.30 -11.29 -38.64
CA GLY A 274 -13.09 -9.94 -39.16
C GLY A 274 -12.18 -9.90 -40.39
N GLU A 275 -12.23 -8.81 -41.16
CA GLU A 275 -11.35 -8.62 -42.32
C GLU A 275 -9.90 -8.34 -41.90
N ILE A 276 -9.02 -9.30 -42.17
CA ILE A 276 -7.57 -9.25 -41.93
C ILE A 276 -6.82 -9.28 -43.28
N ASP A 277 -5.62 -8.72 -43.33
CA ASP A 277 -4.84 -8.66 -44.57
C ASP A 277 -3.88 -9.87 -44.72
N ARG A 278 -3.33 -10.37 -43.60
CA ARG A 278 -2.46 -11.56 -43.55
C ARG A 278 -2.30 -12.08 -42.12
N TYR A 279 -1.79 -13.29 -41.97
CA TYR A 279 -1.24 -13.79 -40.71
C TYR A 279 0.28 -13.69 -40.70
N ARG A 280 0.87 -13.35 -39.55
CA ARG A 280 2.30 -13.48 -39.26
C ARG A 280 2.49 -14.64 -38.29
N LEU A 281 3.23 -15.64 -38.71
CA LEU A 281 3.64 -16.78 -37.89
C LEU A 281 5.11 -16.61 -37.50
N THR A 282 5.41 -16.59 -36.21
CA THR A 282 6.77 -16.49 -35.67
C THR A 282 7.13 -17.81 -35.00
N VAL A 283 8.27 -18.38 -35.35
CA VAL A 283 8.77 -19.62 -34.76
C VAL A 283 10.16 -19.38 -34.21
N SER A 284 10.33 -19.58 -32.90
CA SER A 284 11.60 -19.33 -32.19
C SER A 284 12.00 -20.53 -31.35
N PRO A 285 13.31 -20.89 -31.28
CA PRO A 285 13.78 -21.87 -30.31
C PRO A 285 13.42 -21.42 -28.90
N ASN A 286 12.81 -22.31 -28.10
CA ASN A 286 12.33 -21.97 -26.75
C ASN A 286 13.50 -21.64 -25.80
N ASP A 287 14.70 -22.18 -26.08
CA ASP A 287 15.93 -21.91 -25.33
C ASP A 287 16.54 -20.52 -25.59
N GLY A 288 16.00 -19.74 -26.55
CA GLY A 288 16.48 -18.41 -26.89
C GLY A 288 17.82 -18.36 -27.65
N VAL A 289 18.41 -19.50 -28.01
CA VAL A 289 19.72 -19.59 -28.66
C VAL A 289 19.58 -19.98 -30.13
N GLY A 290 19.27 -19.05 -31.01
CA GLY A 290 19.18 -19.35 -32.44
C GLY A 290 18.37 -18.32 -33.20
N ARG A 291 18.28 -18.47 -34.52
CA ARG A 291 17.55 -17.53 -35.36
C ARG A 291 16.06 -17.87 -35.35
N SER A 292 15.22 -16.90 -34.99
CA SER A 292 13.77 -17.00 -35.17
C SER A 292 13.42 -16.87 -36.66
N GLN A 293 12.44 -17.65 -37.11
CA GLN A 293 11.89 -17.56 -38.46
C GLN A 293 10.53 -16.89 -38.44
N GLU A 294 10.29 -16.02 -39.41
CA GLU A 294 9.01 -15.34 -39.61
C GLU A 294 8.42 -15.79 -40.94
N ILE A 295 7.19 -16.29 -40.90
CA ILE A 295 6.46 -16.80 -42.06
C ILE A 295 5.20 -15.96 -42.23
N THR A 296 5.07 -15.32 -43.38
CA THR A 296 3.87 -14.56 -43.75
C THR A 296 2.89 -15.47 -44.48
N VAL A 297 1.66 -15.52 -43.98
CA VAL A 297 0.60 -16.38 -44.52
C VAL A 297 -0.57 -15.50 -44.99
N PRO A 298 -1.13 -15.69 -46.21
CA PRO A 298 -2.28 -14.92 -46.68
C PRO A 298 -3.51 -15.07 -45.77
N SER A 299 -4.37 -14.05 -45.71
CA SER A 299 -5.56 -14.02 -44.84
C SER A 299 -6.58 -15.15 -45.08
N GLY A 300 -6.63 -15.68 -46.31
CA GLY A 300 -7.54 -16.78 -46.67
C GLY A 300 -7.06 -18.18 -46.31
N ARG A 301 -5.92 -18.33 -45.62
CA ARG A 301 -5.39 -19.62 -45.19
C ARG A 301 -5.57 -19.83 -43.68
N ASP A 302 -5.73 -21.09 -43.32
CA ASP A 302 -5.94 -21.59 -41.96
C ASP A 302 -4.83 -22.56 -41.53
N SER A 303 -3.79 -22.73 -42.35
CA SER A 303 -2.69 -23.65 -42.12
C SER A 303 -1.38 -23.19 -42.76
N ALA A 304 -0.25 -23.57 -42.14
CA ALA A 304 1.10 -23.29 -42.63
C ALA A 304 2.08 -24.42 -42.29
N GLN A 305 3.00 -24.70 -43.23
CA GLN A 305 4.10 -25.62 -43.02
C GLN A 305 5.35 -24.84 -42.56
N ILE A 306 5.89 -25.25 -41.42
CA ILE A 306 7.12 -24.77 -40.82
C ILE A 306 8.21 -25.80 -41.17
N ALA A 307 9.30 -25.36 -41.81
CA ALA A 307 10.42 -26.22 -42.20
C ALA A 307 11.72 -25.79 -41.49
N GLN A 308 12.81 -26.53 -41.72
CA GLN A 308 14.15 -26.22 -41.21
C GLN A 308 14.25 -26.23 -39.67
N LEU A 309 13.47 -27.09 -39.02
CA LEU A 309 13.55 -27.31 -37.58
C LEU A 309 14.67 -28.30 -37.26
N GLU A 310 15.32 -28.10 -36.13
CA GLU A 310 16.33 -29.04 -35.59
C GLU A 310 15.65 -30.17 -34.82
N ALA A 311 16.06 -31.41 -35.12
CA ALA A 311 15.51 -32.60 -34.50
C ALA A 311 15.77 -32.62 -32.98
N GLY A 312 14.73 -32.85 -32.18
CA GLY A 312 14.82 -32.92 -30.72
C GLY A 312 14.82 -31.56 -30.00
N ARG A 313 14.64 -30.46 -30.74
CA ARG A 313 14.62 -29.10 -30.19
C ARG A 313 13.20 -28.55 -30.08
N LEU A 314 12.91 -27.84 -28.98
CA LEU A 314 11.60 -27.24 -28.71
C LEU A 314 11.51 -25.83 -29.30
N TYR A 315 10.36 -25.51 -29.88
CA TYR A 315 10.09 -24.23 -30.53
C TYR A 315 8.79 -23.62 -30.03
N ASP A 316 8.78 -22.32 -29.79
CA ASP A 316 7.59 -21.53 -29.56
C ASP A 316 7.03 -21.05 -30.90
N ILE A 317 5.72 -21.22 -31.11
CA ILE A 317 5.02 -20.85 -32.33
C ILE A 317 3.95 -19.81 -31.97
N ILE A 318 4.06 -18.61 -32.51
CA ILE A 318 3.15 -17.50 -32.27
C ILE A 318 2.49 -17.11 -33.59
N LEU A 319 1.16 -17.13 -33.65
CA LEU A 319 0.37 -16.71 -34.80
C LEU A 319 -0.37 -15.40 -34.48
N VAL A 320 -0.21 -14.40 -35.33
CA VAL A 320 -0.86 -13.10 -35.20
C VAL A 320 -1.61 -12.76 -36.49
N ALA A 321 -2.88 -12.38 -36.39
CA ALA A 321 -3.60 -11.78 -37.50
C ALA A 321 -3.24 -10.30 -37.63
N GLU A 322 -2.78 -9.90 -38.82
CA GLU A 322 -2.45 -8.52 -39.13
C GLU A 322 -3.48 -7.92 -40.08
N LYS A 323 -4.03 -6.78 -39.69
CA LYS A 323 -4.60 -5.83 -40.64
C LYS A 323 -3.50 -4.86 -41.02
N GLY A 324 -2.94 -5.07 -42.20
CA GLY A 324 -1.96 -4.19 -42.80
C GLY A 324 -2.49 -2.76 -42.80
N SER A 325 -1.74 -1.90 -42.14
CA SER A 325 -1.82 -0.47 -42.33
C SER A 325 -1.55 -0.17 -43.81
N ARG A 326 -2.60 -0.16 -44.62
CA ARG A 326 -2.57 0.69 -45.81
C ARG A 326 -2.42 2.09 -45.26
N SER A 327 -1.23 2.65 -45.49
CA SER A 327 -0.88 4.06 -45.32
C SER A 327 -2.03 4.95 -45.78
N GLY A 328 -2.93 5.26 -44.85
CA GLY A 328 -4.01 6.21 -45.03
C GLY A 328 -3.51 7.56 -44.57
N ARG A 329 -2.92 8.32 -45.48
CA ARG A 329 -3.06 9.77 -45.40
C ARG A 329 -4.56 10.06 -45.42
N ASP A 330 -5.09 10.61 -44.34
CA ASP A 330 -5.81 11.89 -44.35
C ASP A 330 -6.42 12.15 -42.97
N GLY A 331 -5.77 13.07 -42.27
CA GLY A 331 -6.07 13.55 -40.92
C GLY A 331 -4.82 14.21 -40.37
N GLU A 332 -4.75 15.55 -40.46
CA GLU A 332 -3.66 16.33 -39.87
C GLU A 332 -3.54 15.97 -38.39
N GLY A 333 -2.38 15.48 -37.97
CA GLY A 333 -2.11 15.10 -36.58
C GLY A 333 -1.76 16.28 -35.69
N PRO A 334 -1.52 16.05 -34.39
CA PRO A 334 -0.96 17.09 -33.52
C PRO A 334 0.35 17.64 -34.09
N ARG A 335 0.61 18.93 -33.86
CA ARG A 335 1.74 19.67 -34.42
C ARG A 335 2.59 20.31 -33.34
N ASP A 336 3.78 20.74 -33.68
CA ASP A 336 4.68 21.50 -32.81
C ASP A 336 4.89 20.84 -31.43
N LEU A 337 5.01 19.50 -31.40
CA LEU A 337 5.36 18.80 -30.17
C LEU A 337 6.77 19.20 -29.73
N GLN A 338 6.86 19.79 -28.55
CA GLN A 338 8.10 20.28 -27.96
C GLN A 338 8.22 19.82 -26.52
N ALA A 339 9.45 19.53 -26.10
CA ALA A 339 9.80 19.32 -24.70
C ALA A 339 10.43 20.59 -24.12
N SER A 340 9.93 21.02 -22.97
CA SER A 340 10.41 22.19 -22.22
C SER A 340 10.49 21.85 -20.73
N GLN A 341 11.09 22.74 -19.93
CA GLN A 341 11.27 22.54 -18.48
C GLN A 341 11.87 21.16 -18.14
N VAL A 342 12.84 20.72 -18.95
CA VAL A 342 13.45 19.40 -18.81
C VAL A 342 14.33 19.40 -17.57
N THR A 343 14.02 18.51 -16.63
CA THR A 343 14.81 18.23 -15.44
C THR A 343 15.46 16.85 -15.59
N PRO A 344 16.28 16.41 -14.62
CA PRO A 344 16.78 15.05 -14.63
C PRO A 344 15.71 13.94 -14.59
N ARG A 345 14.48 14.23 -14.14
CA ARG A 345 13.41 13.22 -13.99
C ARG A 345 12.05 13.59 -14.58
N THR A 346 11.91 14.79 -15.13
CA THR A 346 10.65 15.28 -15.68
C THR A 346 10.89 16.07 -16.97
N ALA A 347 9.87 16.12 -17.82
CA ALA A 347 9.84 17.03 -18.96
C ALA A 347 8.40 17.47 -19.20
N LEU A 348 8.18 18.74 -19.49
CA LEU A 348 6.88 19.25 -19.91
C LEU A 348 6.77 19.17 -21.42
N LEU A 349 5.85 18.36 -21.92
CA LEU A 349 5.52 18.29 -23.34
C LEU A 349 4.40 19.27 -23.65
N THR A 350 4.53 19.99 -24.76
CA THR A 350 3.50 20.91 -25.27
C THR A 350 3.30 20.69 -26.76
N TRP A 351 2.07 20.76 -27.26
CA TRP A 351 1.76 20.61 -28.69
C TRP A 351 0.56 21.48 -29.10
N LYS A 352 0.43 21.72 -30.40
CA LYS A 352 -0.77 22.29 -30.99
C LYS A 352 -1.75 21.18 -31.39
N PRO A 353 -3.05 21.33 -31.07
CA PRO A 353 -4.04 20.34 -31.44
C PRO A 353 -4.19 20.24 -32.97
N PRO A 354 -4.63 19.07 -33.48
CA PRO A 354 -4.97 18.88 -34.88
C PRO A 354 -6.18 19.74 -35.28
N SER A 355 -6.29 20.08 -36.56
CA SER A 355 -7.40 20.88 -37.09
C SER A 355 -8.75 20.15 -36.98
N THR A 356 -8.73 18.81 -37.00
CA THR A 356 -9.91 17.96 -36.75
C THR A 356 -9.87 17.47 -35.31
N ALA A 357 -10.99 17.62 -34.59
CA ALA A 357 -11.09 17.15 -33.21
C ALA A 357 -10.85 15.64 -33.12
N VAL A 358 -10.03 15.24 -32.14
CA VAL A 358 -9.70 13.86 -31.80
C VAL A 358 -10.39 13.47 -30.50
N GLY A 359 -10.60 12.17 -30.26
CA GLY A 359 -11.20 11.64 -29.04
C GLY A 359 -10.20 11.41 -27.90
N SER A 360 -8.93 11.21 -28.22
CA SER A 360 -7.83 11.13 -27.25
C SER A 360 -6.49 11.42 -27.94
N TYR A 361 -5.42 11.55 -27.17
CA TYR A 361 -4.06 11.39 -27.68
C TYR A 361 -3.37 10.17 -27.09
N ARG A 362 -2.60 9.48 -27.93
CA ARG A 362 -1.68 8.43 -27.56
C ARG A 362 -0.26 8.97 -27.55
N LEU A 363 0.33 9.07 -26.37
CA LEU A 363 1.71 9.50 -26.14
C LEU A 363 2.57 8.27 -25.89
N THR A 364 3.67 8.13 -26.63
CA THR A 364 4.66 7.08 -26.40
C THR A 364 6.06 7.67 -26.22
N TYR A 365 6.86 7.09 -25.32
CA TYR A 365 8.23 7.55 -25.09
C TYR A 365 9.17 6.38 -24.75
N GLN A 366 10.43 6.53 -25.13
CA GLN A 366 11.49 5.53 -24.91
C GLN A 366 12.85 6.20 -24.71
N ALA A 367 13.71 5.59 -23.90
CA ALA A 367 15.10 6.04 -23.73
C ALA A 367 16.01 5.37 -24.77
N GLU A 368 17.03 6.09 -25.25
CA GLU A 368 18.01 5.57 -26.20
C GLU A 368 18.88 4.47 -25.55
N GLY A 369 19.14 3.39 -26.30
CA GLY A 369 19.85 2.20 -25.80
C GLY A 369 18.94 1.08 -25.27
N GLN A 370 17.63 1.33 -25.13
CA GLN A 370 16.64 0.27 -24.94
C GLN A 370 16.14 -0.21 -26.30
N GLU A 371 16.88 -1.11 -26.96
CA GLU A 371 16.42 -1.73 -28.22
C GLU A 371 15.12 -2.53 -27.96
N MET A 372 14.01 -1.99 -28.46
CA MET A 372 12.71 -2.62 -28.71
C MET A 372 11.90 -3.24 -27.54
N LYS A 373 12.35 -3.21 -26.28
CA LYS A 373 11.65 -3.93 -25.18
C LYS A 373 10.78 -3.11 -24.20
N VAL A 374 10.88 -1.78 -24.13
CA VAL A 374 10.05 -0.98 -23.20
C VAL A 374 9.70 0.38 -23.81
N ARG A 375 8.61 0.43 -24.59
CA ARG A 375 8.01 1.70 -25.00
C ARG A 375 6.91 2.03 -24.00
N CYS A 376 7.03 3.14 -23.28
CA CYS A 376 6.00 3.59 -22.36
C CYS A 376 4.87 4.24 -23.15
N GLU A 377 3.63 3.96 -22.76
CA GLU A 377 2.42 4.48 -23.41
C GLU A 377 1.52 5.15 -22.39
N VAL A 378 0.99 6.32 -22.74
CA VAL A 378 0.07 7.11 -21.94
C VAL A 378 -1.06 7.60 -22.84
N ILE A 379 -2.30 7.43 -22.38
CA ILE A 379 -3.47 8.04 -23.00
C ILE A 379 -3.73 9.39 -22.33
N VAL A 380 -3.84 10.42 -23.15
CA VAL A 380 -4.06 11.81 -22.74
C VAL A 380 -5.40 12.27 -23.28
N ASP A 381 -6.11 13.09 -22.51
CA ASP A 381 -7.41 13.65 -22.88
C ASP A 381 -7.34 14.49 -24.18
N ALA A 382 -8.41 14.47 -24.98
CA ALA A 382 -8.51 15.19 -26.24
C ALA A 382 -8.32 16.72 -26.13
N THR A 383 -8.67 17.30 -24.98
CA THR A 383 -8.57 18.74 -24.73
C THR A 383 -7.18 19.18 -24.28
N ALA A 384 -6.32 18.22 -23.92
CA ALA A 384 -4.98 18.52 -23.45
C ALA A 384 -4.11 19.08 -24.58
N THR A 385 -3.31 20.08 -24.23
CA THR A 385 -2.26 20.67 -25.09
C THR A 385 -0.88 20.57 -24.45
N GLU A 386 -0.82 20.02 -23.24
CA GLU A 386 0.40 19.77 -22.50
C GLU A 386 0.33 18.49 -21.67
N TYR A 387 1.48 17.89 -21.39
CA TYR A 387 1.61 16.73 -20.51
C TYR A 387 2.97 16.71 -19.83
N LYS A 388 2.99 16.54 -18.50
CA LYS A 388 4.23 16.44 -17.71
C LYS A 388 4.67 14.99 -17.59
N LEU A 389 5.72 14.61 -18.32
CA LEU A 389 6.44 13.37 -18.10
C LEU A 389 7.12 13.40 -16.72
N SER A 390 7.08 12.26 -16.02
CA SER A 390 7.71 12.06 -14.72
C SER A 390 8.42 10.71 -14.66
N ARG A 391 9.30 10.53 -13.66
CA ARG A 391 10.13 9.33 -13.48
C ARG A 391 11.01 9.00 -14.70
N LEU A 392 11.55 10.02 -15.35
CA LEU A 392 12.55 9.85 -16.40
C LEU A 392 13.92 9.51 -15.78
N HIS A 393 14.72 8.74 -16.51
CA HIS A 393 16.09 8.41 -16.11
C HIS A 393 16.99 9.64 -16.33
N PRO A 394 17.81 10.04 -15.34
CA PRO A 394 18.76 11.14 -15.49
C PRO A 394 19.81 10.87 -16.58
N GLY A 395 20.26 11.92 -17.26
CA GLY A 395 21.29 11.85 -18.31
C GLY A 395 20.93 10.99 -19.53
N SER A 396 19.65 10.69 -19.73
CA SER A 396 19.16 9.79 -20.79
C SER A 396 18.49 10.59 -21.90
N ARG A 397 18.75 10.19 -23.15
CA ARG A 397 18.08 10.76 -24.34
C ARG A 397 16.75 10.05 -24.56
N TYR A 398 15.67 10.81 -24.66
CA TYR A 398 14.32 10.31 -24.86
C TYR A 398 13.80 10.69 -26.24
N THR A 399 13.17 9.73 -26.92
CA THR A 399 12.35 9.97 -28.11
C THR A 399 10.89 9.84 -27.72
N VAL A 400 10.10 10.86 -28.01
CA VAL A 400 8.66 10.92 -27.71
C VAL A 400 7.87 11.03 -29.00
N GLN A 401 6.76 10.29 -29.09
CA GLN A 401 5.81 10.34 -30.21
C GLN A 401 4.39 10.58 -29.69
N LEU A 402 3.65 11.46 -30.35
CA LEU A 402 2.26 11.78 -30.04
C LEU A 402 1.37 11.56 -31.27
N GLN A 403 0.24 10.89 -31.08
CA GLN A 403 -0.78 10.66 -32.10
C GLN A 403 -2.15 11.03 -31.54
N GLY A 404 -3.02 11.62 -32.35
CA GLY A 404 -4.44 11.73 -32.01
C GLY A 404 -5.17 10.43 -32.36
N GLU A 405 -6.18 10.06 -31.59
CA GLU A 405 -7.06 8.92 -31.86
C GLU A 405 -8.49 9.40 -32.10
N SER A 406 -9.13 8.93 -33.16
CA SER A 406 -10.54 9.20 -33.44
C SER A 406 -11.19 7.97 -34.06
N GLY A 407 -12.22 7.42 -33.41
CA GLY A 407 -12.99 6.27 -33.90
C GLY A 407 -12.14 5.02 -34.19
N GLY A 408 -11.12 4.75 -33.36
CA GLY A 408 -10.19 3.62 -33.54
C GLY A 408 -9.14 3.82 -34.64
N ARG A 409 -9.04 5.03 -35.22
CA ARG A 409 -7.98 5.42 -36.16
C ARG A 409 -7.04 6.43 -35.54
N TYR A 410 -5.76 6.31 -35.86
CA TYR A 410 -4.73 7.23 -35.41
C TYR A 410 -4.39 8.26 -36.48
N THR A 411 -4.15 9.51 -36.08
CA THR A 411 -3.64 10.56 -36.94
C THR A 411 -2.16 10.33 -37.28
N ALA A 412 -1.62 11.17 -38.17
CA ALA A 412 -0.16 11.29 -38.31
C ALA A 412 0.51 11.54 -36.95
N ALA A 413 1.66 10.91 -36.73
CA ALA A 413 2.45 11.08 -35.51
C ALA A 413 3.36 12.30 -35.62
N VAL A 414 3.52 13.02 -34.52
CA VAL A 414 4.57 14.01 -34.35
C VAL A 414 5.54 13.52 -33.29
N SER A 415 6.84 13.79 -33.48
CA SER A 415 7.88 13.35 -32.57
C SER A 415 8.78 14.48 -32.12
N THR A 416 9.31 14.36 -30.91
CA THR A 416 10.34 15.25 -30.37
C THR A 416 11.37 14.44 -29.59
N GLU A 417 12.56 14.99 -29.43
CA GLU A 417 13.63 14.38 -28.66
C GLU A 417 14.18 15.36 -27.64
N PHE A 418 14.55 14.87 -26.46
CA PHE A 418 15.20 15.68 -25.44
C PHE A 418 16.13 14.81 -24.60
N THR A 419 17.07 15.46 -23.89
CA THR A 419 17.98 14.77 -22.96
C THR A 419 17.73 15.29 -21.56
N THR A 420 17.50 14.39 -20.61
CA THR A 420 17.33 14.77 -19.21
C THR A 420 18.64 15.26 -18.61
N GLY A 421 18.55 16.16 -17.62
CA GLY A 421 19.73 16.61 -16.87
C GLY A 421 20.41 15.46 -16.10
N SER A 422 21.64 15.66 -15.67
CA SER A 422 22.35 14.71 -14.79
C SER A 422 22.04 14.96 -13.31
N LEU A 423 22.11 13.91 -12.51
CA LEU A 423 22.13 13.99 -11.04
C LEU A 423 23.49 13.53 -10.52
N ARG A 424 23.86 13.99 -9.32
CA ARG A 424 25.06 13.50 -8.63
C ARG A 424 24.97 12.00 -8.38
N PHE A 425 23.79 11.53 -8.00
CA PHE A 425 23.43 10.13 -7.86
C PHE A 425 22.25 9.82 -8.79
N PRO A 426 22.49 9.42 -10.06
CA PRO A 426 21.44 9.09 -11.02
C PRO A 426 20.55 7.92 -10.58
N PHE A 427 21.15 6.96 -9.86
CA PHE A 427 20.50 5.76 -9.32
C PHE A 427 20.73 5.72 -7.81
N PRO A 428 20.03 6.55 -7.03
CA PRO A 428 20.29 6.70 -5.62
C PRO A 428 19.95 5.40 -4.87
N THR A 429 20.86 4.94 -4.02
CA THR A 429 20.70 3.67 -3.28
C THR A 429 19.79 3.80 -2.05
N ASP A 430 19.56 5.02 -1.59
CA ASP A 430 18.76 5.36 -0.42
C ASP A 430 18.35 6.86 -0.45
N CYS A 431 17.49 7.26 0.48
CA CYS A 431 16.99 8.63 0.57
C CYS A 431 18.06 9.69 0.93
N SER A 432 19.21 9.29 1.49
CA SER A 432 20.29 10.24 1.78
C SER A 432 20.96 10.72 0.48
N GLN A 433 21.06 9.85 -0.52
CA GLN A 433 21.55 10.25 -1.86
C GLN A 433 20.52 11.10 -2.60
N GLU A 434 19.23 10.86 -2.41
CA GLU A 434 18.18 11.76 -2.93
C GLU A 434 18.26 13.15 -2.31
N LEU A 435 18.51 13.23 -0.99
CA LEU A 435 18.75 14.52 -0.34
C LEU A 435 19.98 15.24 -0.92
N LEU A 436 21.07 14.50 -1.17
CA LEU A 436 22.28 15.05 -1.80
C LEU A 436 22.08 15.41 -3.29
N ASN A 437 21.04 14.88 -3.95
CA ASN A 437 20.59 15.31 -5.27
C ASN A 437 19.78 16.62 -5.23
N GLY A 438 19.56 17.20 -4.04
CA GLY A 438 18.83 18.45 -3.85
C GLY A 438 17.34 18.28 -3.57
N ILE A 439 16.86 17.05 -3.33
CA ILE A 439 15.46 16.79 -2.97
C ILE A 439 15.29 16.97 -1.47
N THR A 440 14.69 18.10 -1.08
CA THR A 440 14.52 18.48 0.34
C THR A 440 13.11 18.31 0.87
N GLU A 441 12.14 18.02 0.00
CA GLU A 441 10.74 17.78 0.38
C GLU A 441 10.52 16.28 0.66
N SER A 442 9.80 15.98 1.74
CA SER A 442 9.45 14.60 2.09
C SER A 442 8.40 14.04 1.12
N GLY A 443 8.57 12.79 0.68
CA GLY A 443 7.69 12.22 -0.34
C GLY A 443 8.09 10.83 -0.82
N GLU A 444 7.33 10.30 -1.78
CA GLU A 444 7.66 9.03 -2.43
C GLU A 444 8.80 9.20 -3.44
N ALA A 445 9.73 8.24 -3.44
CA ALA A 445 10.88 8.19 -4.34
C ALA A 445 11.20 6.75 -4.75
N GLU A 446 12.04 6.61 -5.78
CA GLU A 446 12.55 5.31 -6.24
C GLU A 446 14.05 5.24 -5.97
N ILE A 447 14.46 4.19 -5.27
CA ILE A 447 15.87 3.91 -4.98
C ILE A 447 16.33 2.63 -5.68
N PHE A 448 17.62 2.54 -6.00
CA PHE A 448 18.19 1.55 -6.90
C PHE A 448 19.33 0.80 -6.19
N LEU A 449 18.98 -0.24 -5.43
CA LEU A 449 19.90 -1.06 -4.63
C LEU A 449 21.06 -1.66 -5.45
N HIS A 450 20.83 -1.90 -6.75
CA HIS A 450 21.81 -2.51 -7.66
C HIS A 450 22.17 -1.58 -8.83
N GLY A 451 22.02 -0.26 -8.64
CA GLY A 451 22.31 0.74 -9.66
C GLY A 451 21.35 0.67 -10.84
N GLN A 452 21.86 1.06 -12.03
CA GLN A 452 21.08 1.24 -13.25
C GLN A 452 20.30 0.00 -13.71
N ASP A 453 20.90 -1.19 -13.57
CA ASP A 453 20.30 -2.45 -14.00
C ASP A 453 19.43 -3.10 -12.90
N GLY A 454 19.34 -2.47 -11.72
CA GLY A 454 18.55 -2.93 -10.59
C GLY A 454 17.07 -2.59 -10.73
N THR A 455 16.19 -3.46 -10.20
CA THR A 455 14.76 -3.12 -10.09
C THR A 455 14.60 -1.96 -9.10
N PRO A 456 13.90 -0.87 -9.49
CA PRO A 456 13.64 0.24 -8.59
C PRO A 456 12.78 -0.20 -7.42
N LEU A 457 13.16 0.23 -6.22
CA LEU A 457 12.40 0.02 -4.98
C LEU A 457 11.67 1.32 -4.63
N PRO A 458 10.33 1.35 -4.67
CA PRO A 458 9.57 2.52 -4.23
C PRO A 458 9.58 2.65 -2.71
N VAL A 459 9.99 3.81 -2.22
CA VAL A 459 10.14 4.14 -0.80
C VAL A 459 9.51 5.50 -0.47
N TYR A 460 9.31 5.77 0.82
CA TYR A 460 9.00 7.11 1.30
C TYR A 460 10.24 7.71 1.97
N CYS A 461 10.66 8.87 1.51
CA CYS A 461 11.77 9.63 2.06
C CYS A 461 11.28 10.72 3.00
N ASP A 462 11.75 10.69 4.24
CA ASP A 462 11.64 11.83 5.16
C ASP A 462 12.91 12.68 5.01
N MET A 463 12.72 13.89 4.47
CA MET A 463 13.79 14.84 4.17
C MET A 463 13.90 15.95 5.22
N GLU A 464 13.08 15.93 6.26
CA GLU A 464 12.95 17.02 7.22
C GLU A 464 13.51 16.66 8.60
N THR A 465 13.24 15.45 9.09
CA THR A 465 13.56 15.06 10.46
C THR A 465 15.06 14.84 10.65
N ASP A 466 15.67 15.45 11.68
CA ASP A 466 17.09 15.25 12.04
C ASP A 466 18.05 15.42 10.84
N GLY A 467 17.77 16.43 10.00
CA GLY A 467 18.55 16.72 8.79
C GLY A 467 18.15 15.92 7.55
N GLY A 468 17.14 15.06 7.63
CA GLY A 468 16.57 14.36 6.49
C GLY A 468 17.38 13.16 6.00
N GLY A 469 17.06 12.73 4.77
CA GLY A 469 17.71 11.61 4.10
C GLY A 469 17.31 10.25 4.68
N TRP A 470 16.13 10.14 5.29
CA TRP A 470 15.66 8.93 5.94
C TRP A 470 14.75 8.11 5.04
N THR A 471 15.09 6.84 4.85
CA THR A 471 14.21 5.86 4.20
C THR A 471 13.23 5.31 5.24
N VAL A 472 11.95 5.70 5.14
CA VAL A 472 10.89 5.20 6.02
C VAL A 472 10.51 3.78 5.61
N PHE A 473 10.49 2.86 6.58
CA PHE A 473 10.15 1.46 6.32
C PHE A 473 8.93 0.94 7.07
N GLN A 474 8.42 1.71 8.04
CA GLN A 474 7.17 1.44 8.73
C GLN A 474 6.50 2.76 9.12
N ARG A 475 5.18 2.85 8.95
CA ARG A 475 4.37 3.97 9.45
C ARG A 475 3.02 3.51 9.98
N ARG A 476 2.64 4.04 11.15
CA ARG A 476 1.31 3.97 11.79
C ARG A 476 0.81 5.39 12.08
N LYS A 477 -0.43 5.71 11.74
CA LYS A 477 -1.01 7.05 11.92
C LYS A 477 -2.55 7.10 12.08
N ASP A 478 -3.29 6.11 11.61
CA ASP A 478 -4.76 6.16 11.54
C ASP A 478 -5.47 4.80 11.63
N GLY A 479 -4.73 3.69 11.60
CA GLY A 479 -5.28 2.34 11.64
C GLY A 479 -5.91 1.88 10.32
N SER A 480 -5.62 2.53 9.19
CA SER A 480 -6.18 2.16 7.88
C SER A 480 -5.74 0.77 7.40
N GLU A 481 -4.61 0.26 7.91
CA GLU A 481 -3.99 -0.97 7.43
C GLU A 481 -3.89 -2.04 8.54
N ASP A 482 -4.20 -3.30 8.20
CA ASP A 482 -4.05 -4.43 9.13
C ASP A 482 -2.59 -4.90 9.17
N PHE A 483 -1.95 -4.83 10.35
CA PHE A 483 -0.58 -5.33 10.58
C PHE A 483 -0.55 -6.78 11.11
N PHE A 484 -1.69 -7.43 11.36
CA PHE A 484 -1.73 -8.84 11.80
C PHE A 484 -1.61 -9.82 10.62
N ARG A 485 -0.50 -9.72 9.88
CA ARG A 485 -0.23 -10.42 8.62
C ARG A 485 0.61 -11.70 8.77
N LYS A 486 0.64 -12.51 7.70
CA LYS A 486 1.46 -13.74 7.61
C LYS A 486 2.91 -13.43 7.25
N TRP A 487 3.79 -14.43 7.39
CA TRP A 487 5.24 -14.32 7.12
C TRP A 487 5.52 -13.76 5.72
N LYS A 488 4.90 -14.35 4.69
CA LYS A 488 5.12 -13.97 3.28
C LYS A 488 4.79 -12.49 3.01
N GLU A 489 3.78 -11.96 3.70
CA GLU A 489 3.38 -10.56 3.57
C GLU A 489 4.38 -9.63 4.25
N TYR A 490 4.88 -9.98 5.44
CA TYR A 490 5.95 -9.21 6.10
C TYR A 490 7.28 -9.25 5.35
N VAL A 491 7.57 -10.35 4.65
CA VAL A 491 8.74 -10.46 3.78
C VAL A 491 8.63 -9.51 2.57
N LYS A 492 7.49 -9.55 1.88
CA LYS A 492 7.25 -8.75 0.67
C LYS A 492 7.00 -7.26 0.93
N GLY A 493 6.36 -6.94 2.06
CA GLY A 493 5.80 -5.61 2.32
C GLY A 493 4.32 -5.50 1.96
N PHE A 494 3.64 -4.53 2.58
CA PHE A 494 2.21 -4.26 2.41
C PHE A 494 1.86 -2.81 2.78
N GLY A 495 0.63 -2.39 2.48
CA GLY A 495 0.12 -1.04 2.77
C GLY A 495 0.51 0.02 1.72
N ASN A 496 0.12 1.26 2.01
CA ASN A 496 0.28 2.42 1.14
C ASN A 496 1.39 3.33 1.67
N ARG A 497 2.40 3.67 0.83
CA ARG A 497 3.56 4.48 1.25
C ARG A 497 3.18 5.90 1.67
N SER A 498 2.10 6.45 1.11
CA SER A 498 1.48 7.71 1.55
C SER A 498 0.59 7.55 2.80
N GLY A 499 0.19 6.31 3.13
CA GLY A 499 -0.63 5.92 4.27
C GLY A 499 0.15 5.16 5.35
N GLU A 500 -0.47 4.15 5.96
CA GLU A 500 0.24 3.15 6.77
C GLU A 500 0.83 2.04 5.90
N PHE A 501 2.06 1.62 6.20
CA PHE A 501 2.72 0.55 5.45
C PHE A 501 3.85 -0.13 6.22
N TRP A 502 4.27 -1.28 5.67
CA TRP A 502 5.48 -1.99 6.00
C TRP A 502 6.27 -2.26 4.71
N LEU A 503 7.53 -1.82 4.65
CA LEU A 503 8.33 -1.87 3.41
C LEU A 503 8.63 -3.30 2.95
N GLY A 504 8.77 -4.24 3.88
CA GLY A 504 9.14 -5.63 3.60
C GLY A 504 10.50 -6.00 4.18
N LEU A 505 10.59 -7.17 4.80
CA LEU A 505 11.82 -7.65 5.43
C LEU A 505 12.94 -7.90 4.42
N ASP A 506 12.63 -8.29 3.18
CA ASP A 506 13.65 -8.43 2.12
C ASP A 506 14.28 -7.09 1.76
N ALA A 507 13.46 -6.06 1.57
CA ALA A 507 13.95 -4.71 1.30
C ALA A 507 14.78 -4.16 2.46
N ILE A 508 14.30 -4.33 3.70
CA ILE A 508 15.02 -3.90 4.91
C ILE A 508 16.36 -4.65 5.06
N HIS A 509 16.38 -5.97 4.83
CA HIS A 509 17.60 -6.76 4.84
C HIS A 509 18.60 -6.27 3.78
N ASN A 510 18.15 -6.12 2.53
CA ASN A 510 19.02 -5.70 1.44
C ASN A 510 19.61 -4.31 1.71
N LEU A 511 18.79 -3.36 2.19
CA LEU A 511 19.26 -2.02 2.55
C LEU A 511 20.33 -2.06 3.66
N THR A 512 20.06 -2.81 4.73
CA THR A 512 20.98 -2.90 5.88
C THR A 512 22.22 -3.76 5.61
N ALA A 513 22.21 -4.61 4.58
CA ALA A 513 23.35 -5.42 4.18
C ALA A 513 24.36 -4.65 3.31
N MET A 514 23.93 -3.60 2.60
CA MET A 514 24.81 -2.79 1.75
C MET A 514 25.73 -1.87 2.56
N THR A 515 25.19 -1.25 3.60
CA THR A 515 25.93 -0.32 4.45
C THR A 515 25.36 -0.32 5.85
N ARG A 516 26.19 0.04 6.83
CA ARG A 516 25.75 0.14 8.22
C ARG A 516 24.72 1.27 8.33
N MET A 517 23.51 0.90 8.74
CA MET A 517 22.41 1.86 8.91
C MET A 517 22.28 2.30 10.36
N SER A 518 21.85 3.54 10.55
CA SER A 518 21.23 4.00 11.80
C SER A 518 19.72 3.85 11.71
N LEU A 519 19.08 3.44 12.80
CA LEU A 519 17.63 3.43 12.96
C LEU A 519 17.18 4.68 13.71
N ARG A 520 16.08 5.28 13.28
CA ARG A 520 15.31 6.25 14.04
C ARG A 520 13.85 5.80 14.13
N VAL A 521 13.27 5.96 15.31
CA VAL A 521 11.85 5.75 15.58
C VAL A 521 11.28 7.07 16.10
N ASP A 522 10.26 7.59 15.43
CA ASP A 522 9.52 8.78 15.85
C ASP A 522 8.14 8.40 16.35
N LEU A 523 7.76 8.89 17.54
CA LEU A 523 6.52 8.57 18.22
C LEU A 523 5.78 9.86 18.55
N ARG A 524 4.46 9.90 18.32
CA ARG A 524 3.62 11.06 18.70
C ARG A 524 2.30 10.61 19.31
N ALA A 525 1.89 11.30 20.37
CA ALA A 525 0.65 11.07 21.10
C ALA A 525 0.12 12.40 21.62
N ALA A 526 -1.00 12.88 21.09
CA ALA A 526 -1.54 14.21 21.36
C ALA A 526 -0.46 15.30 21.13
N ASN A 527 -0.08 16.04 22.18
CA ASN A 527 0.94 17.09 22.12
C ASN A 527 2.35 16.58 22.46
N ASP A 528 2.49 15.32 22.88
CA ASP A 528 3.79 14.75 23.21
C ASP A 528 4.42 14.10 21.98
N SER A 529 5.72 14.30 21.84
CA SER A 529 6.54 13.58 20.87
C SER A 529 7.80 13.05 21.53
N ALA A 530 8.26 11.90 21.07
CA ALA A 530 9.50 11.30 21.50
C ALA A 530 10.15 10.57 20.35
N PHE A 531 11.47 10.38 20.45
CA PHE A 531 12.19 9.59 19.46
C PHE A 531 13.20 8.66 20.11
N ALA A 532 13.56 7.59 19.40
CA ALA A 532 14.67 6.71 19.73
C ALA A 532 15.56 6.53 18.50
N LYS A 533 16.86 6.63 18.69
CA LYS A 533 17.88 6.49 17.63
C LYS A 533 18.88 5.41 18.05
N TYR A 534 19.25 4.57 17.10
CA TYR A 534 20.22 3.50 17.28
C TYR A 534 21.30 3.64 16.21
N SER A 535 22.55 3.82 16.63
CA SER A 535 23.72 3.96 15.74
C SER A 535 24.02 2.70 14.90
N THR A 536 23.48 1.55 15.32
CA THR A 536 23.55 0.29 14.59
C THR A 536 22.15 -0.24 14.39
N PHE A 537 21.81 -0.57 13.14
CA PHE A 537 20.59 -1.26 12.77
C PHE A 537 20.86 -2.18 11.59
N GLU A 538 20.68 -3.48 11.81
CA GLU A 538 20.84 -4.50 10.78
C GLU A 538 19.74 -5.54 10.89
N VAL A 539 19.30 -6.05 9.74
CA VAL A 539 18.39 -7.18 9.66
C VAL A 539 19.10 -8.29 8.89
N GLY A 540 19.43 -9.38 9.57
CA GLY A 540 20.21 -10.48 8.97
C GLY A 540 19.37 -11.42 8.11
N ARG A 541 19.95 -11.98 7.05
CA ARG A 541 19.25 -12.87 6.09
C ARG A 541 18.50 -14.05 6.73
N LYS A 542 19.10 -14.67 7.75
CA LYS A 542 18.52 -15.82 8.44
C LYS A 542 17.44 -15.37 9.41
N ASN A 543 16.17 -15.67 9.08
CA ASN A 543 14.98 -15.34 9.87
C ASN A 543 14.84 -13.83 10.18
N TYR A 544 15.44 -12.97 9.37
CA TYR A 544 15.41 -11.50 9.55
C TYR A 544 15.80 -11.07 10.96
N LYS A 545 16.87 -11.66 11.50
CA LYS A 545 17.33 -11.39 12.87
C LYS A 545 17.71 -9.92 13.03
N LEU A 546 17.18 -9.25 14.05
CA LEU A 546 17.50 -7.87 14.40
C LEU A 546 18.86 -7.76 15.08
N THR A 547 19.68 -6.80 14.66
CA THR A 547 20.81 -6.28 15.43
C THR A 547 20.60 -4.78 15.63
N VAL A 548 20.50 -4.33 16.88
CA VAL A 548 20.37 -2.90 17.24
C VAL A 548 21.31 -2.53 18.36
N GLY A 549 21.83 -1.30 18.35
CA GLY A 549 22.71 -0.82 19.42
C GLY A 549 23.08 0.66 19.34
N GLY A 550 23.72 1.15 20.40
CA GLY A 550 24.10 2.55 20.56
C GLY A 550 22.87 3.46 20.60
N TYR A 551 22.00 3.19 21.57
CA TYR A 551 20.78 3.95 21.80
C TYR A 551 21.07 5.41 22.19
N SER A 552 20.21 6.31 21.71
CA SER A 552 20.06 7.70 22.16
C SER A 552 18.63 8.16 21.88
N GLY A 553 18.14 9.18 22.59
CA GLY A 553 16.82 9.77 22.33
C GLY A 553 16.02 10.02 23.60
N THR A 554 14.74 10.35 23.45
CA THR A 554 13.83 10.76 24.53
C THR A 554 12.73 9.74 24.83
N ALA A 555 12.52 8.74 23.97
CA ALA A 555 11.48 7.72 24.18
C ALA A 555 11.87 6.62 25.20
N GLY A 556 13.10 6.64 25.72
CA GLY A 556 13.70 5.49 26.40
C GLY A 556 14.02 4.32 25.44
N ASP A 557 14.80 3.35 25.92
CA ASP A 557 15.30 2.22 25.12
C ASP A 557 14.41 0.97 25.25
N SER A 558 13.35 0.91 24.43
CA SER A 558 12.53 -0.30 24.32
C SER A 558 13.02 -1.30 23.26
N MET A 559 13.88 -0.92 22.31
CA MET A 559 14.30 -1.84 21.23
C MET A 559 15.48 -2.73 21.61
N SER A 560 16.37 -2.31 22.52
CA SER A 560 17.50 -3.15 22.92
C SER A 560 17.05 -4.47 23.56
N TYR A 561 15.87 -4.51 24.17
CA TYR A 561 15.24 -5.76 24.64
C TYR A 561 15.06 -6.80 23.51
N HIS A 562 14.82 -6.32 22.29
CA HIS A 562 14.59 -7.11 21.07
C HIS A 562 15.87 -7.42 20.29
N ASN A 563 17.03 -6.92 20.73
CA ASN A 563 18.28 -7.15 20.04
C ASN A 563 18.58 -8.66 19.90
N THR A 564 19.14 -9.06 18.77
CA THR A 564 19.48 -10.45 18.38
C THR A 564 18.28 -11.39 18.18
N ARG A 565 17.05 -10.90 18.22
CA ARG A 565 15.85 -11.75 18.06
C ARG A 565 15.49 -11.97 16.59
N PRO A 566 15.03 -13.18 16.22
CA PRO A 566 14.45 -13.41 14.90
C PRO A 566 13.09 -12.70 14.79
N PHE A 567 12.65 -12.45 13.56
CA PHE A 567 11.30 -11.97 13.32
C PHE A 567 10.30 -13.12 13.48
N SER A 568 9.09 -12.82 14.00
CA SER A 568 8.00 -13.77 14.17
C SER A 568 6.67 -13.19 13.67
N THR A 569 5.84 -14.04 13.07
CA THR A 569 4.48 -13.74 12.59
C THR A 569 3.48 -14.80 13.06
N LYS A 570 2.19 -14.58 12.82
CA LYS A 570 1.09 -15.46 13.28
C LYS A 570 1.21 -16.93 12.83
N ASP A 571 1.82 -17.14 11.67
CA ASP A 571 2.04 -18.43 11.02
C ASP A 571 3.48 -18.96 11.17
N ARG A 572 4.39 -18.15 11.73
CA ARG A 572 5.79 -18.52 11.92
C ARG A 572 6.34 -17.89 13.19
N ASP A 573 6.25 -18.64 14.28
CA ASP A 573 6.87 -18.29 15.55
C ASP A 573 7.99 -19.30 15.84
N LEU A 574 9.24 -18.88 15.65
CA LEU A 574 10.39 -19.77 15.62
C LEU A 574 10.90 -20.16 17.02
N MET A 575 10.31 -19.59 18.08
CA MET A 575 10.74 -19.83 19.44
C MET A 575 9.69 -20.64 20.22
N PRO A 576 10.08 -21.73 20.90
CA PRO A 576 9.19 -22.53 21.73
C PRO A 576 8.97 -21.84 23.09
N PHE A 577 8.37 -20.66 23.07
CA PHE A 577 7.82 -20.08 24.29
C PHE A 577 6.43 -20.68 24.53
N ILE A 578 6.03 -20.78 25.80
CA ILE A 578 4.67 -21.20 26.20
C ILE A 578 3.63 -20.30 25.51
N THR A 579 3.97 -19.03 25.27
CA THR A 579 3.10 -18.03 24.62
C THR A 579 3.55 -17.76 23.18
N ARG A 580 2.63 -17.94 22.22
CA ARG A 580 2.82 -17.55 20.82
C ARG A 580 2.69 -16.03 20.68
N CYS A 581 3.79 -15.29 20.86
CA CYS A 581 3.77 -13.83 20.98
C CYS A 581 3.05 -13.13 19.82
N ALA A 582 3.32 -13.53 18.58
CA ALA A 582 2.67 -12.90 17.41
C ALA A 582 1.15 -13.09 17.41
N MET A 583 0.66 -14.27 17.85
CA MET A 583 -0.76 -14.56 17.98
C MET A 583 -1.41 -13.81 19.15
N SER A 584 -0.72 -13.75 20.29
CA SER A 584 -1.22 -13.09 21.51
C SER A 584 -1.30 -11.57 21.38
N TYR A 585 -0.28 -10.96 20.76
CA TYR A 585 -0.14 -9.50 20.64
C TYR A 585 -0.51 -8.96 19.25
N ARG A 586 -1.02 -9.84 18.37
CA ARG A 586 -1.72 -9.49 17.12
C ARG A 586 -0.90 -8.60 16.18
N GLY A 587 0.36 -8.94 15.96
CA GLY A 587 1.27 -8.25 15.04
C GLY A 587 2.50 -9.09 14.68
N GLY A 588 3.29 -8.65 13.70
CA GLY A 588 4.59 -9.25 13.36
C GLY A 588 5.74 -8.42 13.90
N TRP A 589 6.66 -9.04 14.64
CA TRP A 589 7.75 -8.33 15.32
C TRP A 589 8.94 -9.23 15.65
N TRP A 590 10.05 -8.63 16.06
CA TRP A 590 11.22 -9.31 16.65
C TRP A 590 10.96 -9.69 18.11
N TYR A 591 9.96 -10.53 18.36
CA TYR A 591 9.53 -10.87 19.73
C TYR A 591 10.62 -11.60 20.54
N LYS A 592 10.58 -11.40 21.86
CA LYS A 592 11.36 -12.13 22.86
C LYS A 592 10.41 -12.84 23.83
N ASN A 593 10.04 -12.24 24.96
CA ASN A 593 9.03 -12.83 25.87
C ASN A 593 8.17 -11.76 26.58
N CYS A 594 7.27 -11.06 25.89
CA CYS A 594 7.12 -11.03 24.43
C CYS A 594 7.66 -9.73 23.83
N HIS A 595 7.36 -8.57 24.42
CA HIS A 595 7.84 -7.29 23.90
C HIS A 595 7.94 -6.16 24.93
N GLU A 596 8.87 -5.25 24.65
CA GLU A 596 8.97 -3.89 25.22
C GLU A 596 8.67 -2.81 24.16
N ALA A 597 8.72 -3.17 22.88
CA ALA A 597 8.19 -2.39 21.76
C ALA A 597 7.29 -3.28 20.89
N ASN A 598 6.12 -2.79 20.47
CA ASN A 598 5.20 -3.50 19.58
C ASN A 598 4.57 -2.51 18.59
N LEU A 599 5.37 -1.87 17.75
CA LEU A 599 4.88 -0.83 16.84
C LEU A 599 3.97 -1.36 15.72
N ASN A 600 3.98 -2.68 15.50
CA ASN A 600 3.11 -3.38 14.55
C ASN A 600 1.87 -3.98 15.23
N GLY A 601 1.58 -3.60 16.48
CA GLY A 601 0.38 -4.00 17.20
C GLY A 601 -0.92 -3.38 16.65
N ARG A 602 -2.03 -3.69 17.29
CA ARG A 602 -3.37 -3.21 16.91
C ARG A 602 -3.51 -1.71 17.20
N TYR A 603 -3.95 -0.98 16.19
CA TYR A 603 -4.17 0.46 16.32
C TYR A 603 -5.29 0.76 17.33
N GLY A 604 -5.05 1.70 18.25
CA GLY A 604 -6.05 2.18 19.22
C GLY A 604 -6.53 1.16 20.27
N VAL A 605 -5.81 0.06 20.48
CA VAL A 605 -6.14 -0.97 21.49
C VAL A 605 -5.25 -0.82 22.73
N ASP A 606 -5.84 -0.37 23.83
CA ASP A 606 -5.15 -0.11 25.12
C ASP A 606 -5.25 -1.27 26.12
N VAL A 607 -5.71 -2.44 25.68
CA VAL A 607 -5.92 -3.62 26.53
C VAL A 607 -5.03 -4.78 26.11
N GLN A 608 -4.71 -5.66 27.07
CA GLN A 608 -3.94 -6.89 26.85
C GLN A 608 -2.56 -6.67 26.22
N HIS A 609 -2.04 -5.44 26.30
CA HIS A 609 -0.81 -5.01 25.65
C HIS A 609 -0.77 -5.28 24.13
N GLN A 610 -1.93 -5.28 23.45
CA GLN A 610 -2.02 -5.52 22.01
C GLN A 610 -1.78 -4.27 21.16
N GLY A 611 -1.66 -3.11 21.78
CA GLY A 611 -1.53 -1.81 21.12
C GLY A 611 -0.20 -1.57 20.41
N ILE A 612 -0.08 -0.38 19.82
CA ILE A 612 1.18 0.17 19.32
C ILE A 612 1.98 0.65 20.53
N ILE A 613 2.92 -0.16 21.00
CA ILE A 613 3.53 0.03 22.32
C ILE A 613 4.99 0.44 22.22
N TRP A 614 5.38 1.39 23.08
CA TRP A 614 6.76 1.68 23.43
C TRP A 614 6.85 1.83 24.96
N THR A 615 7.27 0.77 25.64
CA THR A 615 7.08 0.63 27.10
C THR A 615 7.78 1.71 27.90
N THR A 616 9.00 2.11 27.51
CA THR A 616 9.76 3.13 28.26
C THR A 616 9.20 4.55 28.11
N TRP A 617 8.24 4.78 27.20
CA TRP A 617 7.64 6.10 26.98
C TRP A 617 6.23 6.22 27.53
N LYS A 618 5.32 5.31 27.16
CA LYS A 618 3.89 5.37 27.55
C LYS A 618 3.39 4.09 28.24
N GLY A 619 4.29 3.16 28.59
CA GLY A 619 3.91 1.87 29.17
C GLY A 619 3.29 0.91 28.16
N LYS A 620 2.60 -0.13 28.65
CA LYS A 620 1.98 -1.19 27.83
C LYS A 620 0.46 -1.08 27.70
N GLU A 621 -0.17 -0.17 28.43
CA GLU A 621 -1.63 0.05 28.44
C GLU A 621 -2.02 1.32 27.68
N PHE A 622 -1.16 1.75 26.75
CA PHE A 622 -1.38 2.91 25.90
C PHE A 622 -0.88 2.62 24.48
N SER A 623 -1.81 2.63 23.53
CA SER A 623 -1.56 2.47 22.11
C SER A 623 -1.21 3.82 21.49
N ILE A 624 0.01 3.94 21.01
CA ILE A 624 0.57 5.17 20.44
C ILE A 624 -0.12 5.49 19.10
N PRO A 625 -0.74 6.68 18.94
CA PRO A 625 -1.45 7.04 17.71
C PRO A 625 -0.56 7.20 16.48
N PHE A 626 0.68 7.66 16.64
CA PHE A 626 1.62 7.79 15.53
C PHE A 626 2.96 7.17 15.85
N ALA A 627 3.43 6.29 14.97
CA ALA A 627 4.76 5.71 15.02
C ALA A 627 5.34 5.62 13.62
N GLU A 628 6.63 5.93 13.48
CA GLU A 628 7.34 5.78 12.22
C GLU A 628 8.74 5.23 12.46
N MET A 629 9.14 4.21 11.72
CA MET A 629 10.49 3.67 11.74
C MET A 629 11.19 3.97 10.43
N LYS A 630 12.39 4.51 10.51
CA LYS A 630 13.17 4.97 9.36
C LYS A 630 14.66 4.68 9.54
N MET A 631 15.36 4.49 8.42
CA MET A 631 16.79 4.19 8.43
C MET A 631 17.56 5.10 7.47
N ARG A 632 18.82 5.37 7.80
CA ARG A 632 19.76 6.06 6.90
C ARG A 632 21.18 5.55 7.13
N PRO A 633 22.11 5.71 6.17
CA PRO A 633 23.50 5.32 6.37
C PRO A 633 24.09 5.96 7.62
N ALA A 634 24.75 5.18 8.48
CA ALA A 634 25.29 5.67 9.74
C ALA A 634 26.43 6.69 9.54
N ALA A 635 27.14 6.60 8.43
CA ALA A 635 28.19 7.53 8.03
C ALA A 635 27.65 8.82 7.37
N PHE A 636 26.33 8.94 7.17
CA PHE A 636 25.74 10.13 6.55
C PHE A 636 25.69 11.30 7.53
N TYR A 637 26.25 12.43 7.09
CA TYR A 637 26.16 13.72 7.77
C TYR A 637 25.28 14.65 6.92
N PRO A 638 24.11 15.08 7.45
CA PRO A 638 23.27 16.04 6.76
C PRO A 638 24.04 17.33 6.44
N PRO A 639 23.84 17.94 5.26
CA PRO A 639 24.37 19.27 4.98
C PRO A 639 23.90 20.25 6.06
N SER A 640 24.80 21.06 6.61
CA SER A 640 24.41 22.13 7.54
C SER A 640 23.46 23.07 6.81
N ARG A 641 22.27 23.33 7.37
CA ARG A 641 21.36 24.36 6.86
C ARG A 641 22.10 25.70 7.01
N GLY A 642 22.59 26.23 5.89
CA GLY A 642 23.22 27.54 5.80
C GLY A 642 22.23 28.67 6.01
#